data_AF-A0A7Y4UG74-F1
#
_entry.id   AF-A0A7Y4UG74-F1
#
_cell.length_a   1.000
_cell.length_b   1.000
_cell.length_c   1.000
_cell.angle_alpha   90.00
_cell.angle_beta   90.00
_cell.angle_gamma   90.00
#
_symmetry.space_group_name_H-M   'P 1'
#
loop_
_entity.id
_entity.type
_entity.pdbx_description
1 polymer ?
#
loop_
_entity_poly.entity_id
_entity_poly.type
_entity_poly.pdbx_seq_one_letter_code
_entity_poly.pdbx_strand_id
1 'polypeptide(L)'
;KKAATPEGKEKTVSEGTLSLGHLEAPTLYYHLLKNPKELVPLVLRLFGDRNRLVHEGAVVTLAEWLGDSRTTSGMNELPVIKDVARALTPWLTNPSWADKEARQSYLQGLAPLQLPEALDGLLWILENEADEDLLMRAAECLLAYRNPIAAPALRRALERTTDEAPREGFITALYECGGFTDDEIAAALEAFARKMIAPTGADDVANARYNLNGKAETLPMPISIGRVVHESQTLAATEGMTLKLFERIRQLRRTNLPLAKQLLEIIQNVPLPIADQFFAERIAEGWVDADGVMLALERRDTMKKHAGDALVKLAYGNGAAAGVAVALLDNEERARDLLKGSDVLAQKALLACMRYMRDSLSVDLVAPLLKNAALEKFAERYLMVEDSRAARELVWARHPREAMILGASFEELVFHDTAEYVYDRLADREKVLQVELKAPNAPHAIYAVVAGNEDSQPGTIEVRVWRDRADLRVYLDPAHWRKRQLSANEFAALQTLTARSEIEDLGPASWELDARRGFYEYVRISAEGGRRICLAGLHPTPAHEATLHETLAGFFLQLSRTGDFKIGFALEKFFPALTVLPPDELYRPLALCGEPGRLQVLTEENSERQKQLLARRLQNYPEWRDLTAQGIGGKSSNSPRCRTPWLEFLQEQLSQGRQTERAVLETIDANFANLFVLRGIAPDYPRFSFTAALLKELGDDYVYGVLSPDKHWLVAVRHVTRKMLPQQNDTQDERPFDYQLVRYQVATKRVYPLGNPSEDVSFPMIWLSAHGKMLMGDHFYQGVEGSNPIALLDPATGLTQPIKGEFRPLFNVEEIRELQPAGKPHEFWAAIYERDKNLTRIGRYDTYAFKFTQLLELPDMKVESSSIWMDEIKRELWMVYEGNLVRIPIATKTK
;
A
#
# COMPACT_ATOMS: atom_id res chain seq x y z
N LYS A 1 -1.64 -41.32 33.50
CA LYS A 1 -1.76 -42.58 34.29
C LYS A 1 -1.30 -43.84 33.51
N LYS A 2 -0.31 -43.76 32.63
CA LYS A 2 0.44 -44.91 32.09
C LYS A 2 1.87 -44.47 31.74
N ALA A 3 2.73 -44.46 32.75
CA ALA A 3 4.18 -44.53 32.64
C ALA A 3 4.69 -44.81 34.06
N ALA A 4 4.88 -46.08 34.37
CA ALA A 4 5.58 -46.50 35.57
C ALA A 4 6.49 -47.65 35.15
N THR A 5 7.78 -47.34 35.02
CA THR A 5 8.86 -48.32 35.17
C THR A 5 9.64 -47.95 36.44
N PRO A 6 10.11 -48.95 37.22
CA PRO A 6 10.59 -48.71 38.57
C PRO A 6 12.11 -48.84 38.61
N GLU A 7 12.85 -47.75 38.73
CA GLU A 7 14.19 -47.81 39.33
C GLU A 7 14.41 -46.57 40.20
N GLY A 8 14.59 -46.83 41.49
CA GLY A 8 14.73 -45.83 42.52
C GLY A 8 16.05 -45.09 42.47
N LYS A 9 15.97 -43.81 42.84
CA LYS A 9 16.96 -43.10 43.65
C LYS A 9 16.27 -41.86 44.22
N GLU A 10 15.96 -41.91 45.50
CA GLU A 10 15.58 -40.73 46.28
C GLU A 10 16.75 -39.74 46.25
N LYS A 11 16.52 -38.58 45.62
CA LYS A 11 17.26 -37.35 45.91
C LYS A 11 16.25 -36.38 46.50
N THR A 12 16.44 -36.06 47.77
CA THR A 12 15.81 -34.93 48.45
C THR A 12 16.17 -33.64 47.71
N VAL A 13 15.16 -33.04 47.06
CA VAL A 13 15.23 -31.69 46.51
C VAL A 13 14.53 -30.78 47.50
N SER A 14 15.27 -29.78 47.99
CA SER A 14 14.79 -28.72 48.87
C SER A 14 13.63 -27.95 48.25
N GLU A 15 12.67 -27.57 49.08
CA GLU A 15 11.57 -26.66 48.78
C GLU A 15 12.09 -25.34 48.19
N GLY A 16 12.16 -25.28 46.87
CA GLY A 16 12.22 -24.06 46.10
C GLY A 16 10.86 -23.90 45.43
N THR A 17 10.21 -22.76 45.65
CA THR A 17 8.95 -22.35 45.03
C THR A 17 9.13 -22.29 43.51
N LEU A 18 8.99 -23.43 42.84
CA LEU A 18 8.91 -23.54 41.40
C LEU A 18 7.53 -23.05 40.97
N SER A 19 7.49 -21.84 40.41
CA SER A 19 6.38 -21.39 39.55
C SER A 19 6.25 -22.39 38.39
N LEU A 20 5.28 -23.28 38.50
CA LEU A 20 5.00 -24.38 37.57
C LEU A 20 4.19 -23.91 36.34
N GLY A 21 4.38 -22.66 35.91
CA GLY A 21 3.56 -22.02 34.88
C GLY A 21 3.71 -22.56 33.45
N HIS A 22 4.62 -23.50 33.17
CA HIS A 22 4.95 -23.90 31.78
C HIS A 22 5.20 -25.40 31.53
N LEU A 23 4.79 -26.32 32.43
CA LEU A 23 4.86 -27.75 32.14
C LEU A 23 3.59 -28.26 31.43
N GLU A 24 3.75 -28.62 30.14
CA GLU A 24 2.96 -29.58 29.33
C GLU A 24 1.51 -29.28 28.89
N ALA A 25 0.94 -28.10 29.14
CA ALA A 25 -0.34 -27.69 28.51
C ALA A 25 -0.33 -27.69 26.96
N PRO A 26 0.76 -27.26 26.26
CA PRO A 26 0.78 -27.23 24.79
C PRO A 26 0.58 -28.62 24.17
N THR A 27 1.12 -29.66 24.83
CA THR A 27 1.09 -31.04 24.31
C THR A 27 -0.32 -31.59 24.22
N LEU A 28 -1.14 -31.44 25.27
CA LEU A 28 -2.52 -31.95 25.26
C LEU A 28 -3.42 -31.16 24.32
N TYR A 29 -3.23 -29.84 24.27
CA TYR A 29 -3.91 -28.95 23.34
C TYR A 29 -3.68 -29.35 21.86
N TYR A 30 -2.42 -29.58 21.44
CA TYR A 30 -2.12 -30.02 20.08
C TYR A 30 -2.71 -31.40 19.76
N HIS A 31 -2.82 -32.27 20.77
CA HIS A 31 -3.48 -33.56 20.58
C HIS A 31 -5.00 -33.42 20.42
N LEU A 32 -5.64 -32.50 21.15
CA LEU A 32 -7.06 -32.18 21.01
C LEU A 32 -7.38 -31.61 19.62
N LEU A 33 -6.52 -30.75 19.06
CA LEU A 33 -6.67 -30.26 17.68
C LEU A 33 -6.67 -31.41 16.65
N LYS A 34 -5.92 -32.48 16.91
CA LYS A 34 -5.79 -33.62 15.96
C LYS A 34 -6.88 -34.68 16.14
N ASN A 35 -7.34 -34.91 17.37
CA ASN A 35 -8.27 -36.01 17.69
C ASN A 35 -9.35 -35.58 18.70
N PRO A 36 -10.15 -34.54 18.42
CA PRO A 36 -11.05 -33.97 19.42
C PRO A 36 -12.15 -34.95 19.86
N LYS A 37 -12.68 -35.77 18.94
CA LYS A 37 -13.73 -36.76 19.24
C LYS A 37 -13.35 -37.77 20.32
N GLU A 38 -12.09 -38.19 20.34
CA GLU A 38 -11.60 -39.20 21.29
C GLU A 38 -11.14 -38.57 22.60
N LEU A 39 -10.49 -37.41 22.52
CA LEU A 39 -9.81 -36.81 23.66
C LEU A 39 -10.72 -35.90 24.48
N VAL A 40 -11.66 -35.18 23.87
CA VAL A 40 -12.58 -34.28 24.58
C VAL A 40 -13.33 -35.01 25.72
N PRO A 41 -13.97 -36.19 25.50
CA PRO A 41 -14.66 -36.89 26.58
C PRO A 41 -13.74 -37.32 27.72
N LEU A 42 -12.46 -37.55 27.45
CA LEU A 42 -11.47 -37.89 28.47
C LEU A 42 -11.09 -36.67 29.30
N VAL A 43 -10.89 -35.52 28.67
CA VAL A 43 -10.55 -34.26 29.35
C VAL A 43 -11.75 -33.75 30.16
N LEU A 44 -12.98 -33.85 29.64
CA LEU A 44 -14.20 -33.49 30.38
C LEU A 44 -14.38 -34.26 31.69
N ARG A 45 -13.91 -35.51 31.78
CA ARG A 45 -13.95 -36.29 33.03
C ARG A 45 -13.05 -35.73 34.12
N LEU A 46 -12.04 -34.94 33.75
CA LEU A 46 -11.10 -34.31 34.68
C LEU A 46 -11.71 -33.09 35.39
N PHE A 47 -12.87 -32.59 34.96
CA PHE A 47 -13.57 -31.48 35.64
C PHE A 47 -14.01 -31.82 37.06
N GLY A 48 -14.30 -33.08 37.35
CA GLY A 48 -14.63 -33.54 38.69
C GLY A 48 -13.43 -33.89 39.56
N ASP A 49 -12.19 -33.69 39.07
CA ASP A 49 -11.00 -34.09 39.82
C ASP A 49 -10.87 -33.25 41.10
N ARG A 50 -10.52 -33.92 42.21
CA ARG A 50 -10.33 -33.26 43.51
C ARG A 50 -9.03 -32.45 43.55
N ASN A 51 -8.09 -32.75 42.66
CA ASN A 51 -6.88 -31.98 42.50
C ASN A 51 -7.17 -30.73 41.65
N ARG A 52 -7.14 -29.57 42.30
CA ARG A 52 -7.37 -28.26 41.70
C ARG A 52 -6.51 -28.00 40.46
N LEU A 53 -5.25 -28.45 40.45
CA LEU A 53 -4.36 -28.24 39.30
C LEU A 53 -4.76 -29.10 38.09
N VAL A 54 -5.27 -30.31 38.32
CA VAL A 54 -5.74 -31.20 37.25
C VAL A 54 -7.04 -30.66 36.65
N HIS A 55 -7.91 -30.16 37.52
CA HIS A 55 -9.12 -29.44 37.15
C HIS A 55 -8.77 -28.22 36.28
N GLU A 56 -8.00 -27.26 36.80
CA GLU A 56 -7.61 -26.03 36.09
C GLU A 56 -6.91 -26.32 34.76
N GLY A 57 -5.99 -27.30 34.72
CA GLY A 57 -5.33 -27.70 33.48
C GLY A 57 -6.29 -28.24 32.41
N ALA A 58 -7.26 -29.08 32.79
CA ALA A 58 -8.27 -29.59 31.86
C ALA A 58 -9.17 -28.48 31.30
N VAL A 59 -9.45 -27.48 32.13
CA VAL A 59 -10.29 -26.32 31.86
C VAL A 59 -9.62 -25.37 30.89
N VAL A 60 -8.40 -24.93 31.20
CA VAL A 60 -7.58 -24.07 30.33
C VAL A 60 -7.43 -24.72 28.95
N THR A 61 -7.05 -26.00 28.92
CA THR A 61 -6.84 -26.73 27.66
C THR A 61 -8.10 -26.74 26.78
N LEU A 62 -9.29 -26.96 27.36
CA LEU A 62 -10.54 -26.98 26.61
C LEU A 62 -11.02 -25.58 26.22
N ALA A 63 -10.75 -24.56 27.03
CA ALA A 63 -11.07 -23.17 26.71
C ALA A 63 -10.22 -22.63 25.56
N GLU A 64 -8.90 -22.88 25.59
CA GLU A 64 -7.98 -22.55 24.49
C GLU A 64 -8.36 -23.31 23.21
N TRP A 65 -8.62 -24.62 23.32
CA TRP A 65 -9.08 -25.42 22.19
C TRP A 65 -10.39 -24.89 21.59
N LEU A 66 -11.36 -24.49 22.44
CA LEU A 66 -12.60 -23.87 21.98
C LEU A 66 -12.32 -22.54 21.26
N GLY A 67 -11.41 -21.73 21.79
CA GLY A 67 -10.95 -20.48 21.21
C GLY A 67 -10.43 -20.64 19.78
N ASP A 68 -9.54 -21.62 19.58
CA ASP A 68 -8.79 -21.83 18.33
C ASP A 68 -9.50 -22.70 17.29
N SER A 69 -10.42 -23.58 17.73
CA SER A 69 -11.22 -24.45 16.84
C SER A 69 -12.00 -23.70 15.75
N ARG A 70 -12.13 -22.38 15.88
CA ARG A 70 -12.67 -21.47 14.86
C ARG A 70 -11.86 -21.38 13.57
N THR A 71 -10.53 -21.47 13.65
CA THR A 71 -9.65 -21.25 12.49
C THR A 71 -9.25 -22.54 11.79
N THR A 72 -9.22 -23.66 12.52
CA THR A 72 -8.62 -24.91 12.04
C THR A 72 -9.60 -26.03 11.74
N SER A 73 -10.80 -26.01 12.33
CA SER A 73 -11.73 -27.14 12.26
C SER A 73 -12.89 -26.89 11.31
N GLY A 74 -13.07 -27.78 10.32
CA GLY A 74 -14.26 -27.77 9.46
C GLY A 74 -15.55 -28.08 10.24
N MET A 75 -16.72 -27.80 9.65
CA MET A 75 -18.06 -27.94 10.28
C MET A 75 -18.35 -29.32 10.94
N ASN A 76 -17.56 -30.35 10.66
CA ASN A 76 -17.73 -31.72 11.15
C ASN A 76 -17.49 -31.91 12.67
N GLU A 77 -16.95 -30.90 13.35
CA GLU A 77 -16.64 -30.96 14.79
C GLU A 77 -17.60 -30.15 15.67
N LEU A 78 -18.56 -29.45 15.06
CA LEU A 78 -19.50 -28.57 15.76
C LEU A 78 -20.26 -29.22 16.93
N PRO A 79 -20.71 -30.51 16.86
CA PRO A 79 -21.37 -31.15 18.01
C PRO A 79 -20.47 -31.27 19.23
N VAL A 80 -19.20 -31.66 19.03
CA VAL A 80 -18.21 -31.82 20.12
C VAL A 80 -17.88 -30.46 20.73
N ILE A 81 -17.71 -29.44 19.90
CA ILE A 81 -17.47 -28.05 20.32
C ILE A 81 -18.64 -27.56 21.20
N LYS A 82 -19.89 -27.79 20.79
CA LYS A 82 -21.07 -27.43 21.59
C LYS A 82 -21.16 -28.20 22.90
N ASP A 83 -20.82 -29.48 22.92
CA ASP A 83 -20.83 -30.29 24.15
C ASP A 83 -19.78 -29.82 25.15
N VAL A 84 -18.57 -29.47 24.67
CA VAL A 84 -17.56 -28.83 25.52
C VAL A 84 -18.11 -27.54 26.07
N ALA A 85 -18.54 -26.61 25.21
CA ALA A 85 -19.01 -25.31 25.64
C ALA A 85 -20.18 -25.39 26.64
N ARG A 86 -21.11 -26.35 26.49
CA ARG A 86 -22.15 -26.64 27.49
C ARG A 86 -21.59 -27.12 28.83
N ALA A 87 -20.59 -27.98 28.82
CA ALA A 87 -19.95 -28.46 30.04
C ALA A 87 -19.21 -27.32 30.78
N LEU A 88 -18.77 -26.28 30.07
CA LEU A 88 -18.12 -25.09 30.65
C LEU A 88 -19.10 -24.01 31.12
N THR A 89 -20.39 -24.10 30.81
CA THR A 89 -21.38 -23.03 31.13
C THR A 89 -21.41 -22.60 32.61
N PRO A 90 -21.28 -23.50 33.61
CA PRO A 90 -21.25 -23.09 35.02
C PRO A 90 -20.18 -22.03 35.34
N TRP A 91 -19.12 -21.91 34.53
CA TRP A 91 -18.00 -20.98 34.76
C TRP A 91 -18.40 -19.53 34.61
N LEU A 92 -19.42 -19.28 33.79
CA LEU A 92 -19.89 -17.92 33.52
C LEU A 92 -20.36 -17.25 34.82
N THR A 93 -20.82 -18.03 35.80
CA THR A 93 -21.34 -17.52 37.09
C THR A 93 -20.41 -17.72 38.29
N ASN A 94 -19.23 -18.30 38.09
CA ASN A 94 -18.27 -18.57 39.17
C ASN A 94 -16.85 -18.16 38.76
N PRO A 95 -16.37 -16.97 39.17
CA PRO A 95 -15.05 -16.47 38.79
C PRO A 95 -13.89 -17.26 39.41
N SER A 96 -14.13 -18.09 40.44
CA SER A 96 -13.06 -18.81 41.17
C SER A 96 -12.71 -20.20 40.61
N TRP A 97 -13.68 -20.85 39.96
CA TRP A 97 -13.63 -21.16 38.53
C TRP A 97 -12.30 -21.62 37.90
N ALA A 98 -11.72 -20.64 37.21
CA ALA A 98 -10.51 -20.66 36.39
C ALA A 98 -9.86 -19.26 36.45
N ASP A 99 -8.65 -19.10 35.93
CA ASP A 99 -8.02 -17.78 35.80
C ASP A 99 -8.70 -16.89 34.74
N LYS A 100 -8.25 -15.63 34.64
CA LYS A 100 -8.82 -14.62 33.75
C LYS A 100 -8.64 -15.03 32.29
N GLU A 101 -7.44 -15.47 31.93
CA GLU A 101 -7.04 -15.82 30.57
C GLU A 101 -7.89 -16.99 30.04
N ALA A 102 -8.10 -18.04 30.82
CA ALA A 102 -8.96 -19.16 30.42
C ALA A 102 -10.43 -18.73 30.24
N ARG A 103 -10.94 -17.84 31.09
CA ARG A 103 -12.31 -17.30 30.96
C ARG A 103 -12.46 -16.46 29.69
N GLN A 104 -11.45 -15.67 29.33
CA GLN A 104 -11.43 -14.91 28.07
C GLN A 104 -11.45 -15.86 26.87
N SER A 105 -10.56 -16.86 26.82
CA SER A 105 -10.52 -17.84 25.74
C SER A 105 -11.85 -18.59 25.57
N TYR A 106 -12.50 -18.95 26.69
CA TYR A 106 -13.80 -19.59 26.67
C TYR A 106 -14.90 -18.68 26.08
N LEU A 107 -15.03 -17.43 26.55
CA LEU A 107 -16.02 -16.48 26.01
C LEU A 107 -15.79 -16.23 24.52
N GLN A 108 -14.54 -16.10 24.11
CA GLN A 108 -14.19 -15.94 22.72
C GLN A 108 -14.73 -17.15 21.92
N GLY A 109 -14.46 -18.38 22.35
CA GLY A 109 -14.92 -19.60 21.67
C GLY A 109 -16.44 -19.80 21.72
N LEU A 110 -17.13 -19.20 22.69
CA LEU A 110 -18.57 -19.33 22.90
C LEU A 110 -19.40 -18.50 21.92
N ALA A 111 -18.95 -17.29 21.55
CA ALA A 111 -19.69 -16.34 20.72
C ALA A 111 -20.34 -16.94 19.44
N PRO A 112 -19.64 -17.71 18.59
CA PRO A 112 -20.24 -18.27 17.38
C PRO A 112 -21.22 -19.43 17.61
N LEU A 113 -21.26 -20.02 18.82
CA LEU A 113 -22.00 -21.26 19.07
C LEU A 113 -23.48 -21.04 19.34
N GLN A 114 -23.86 -19.82 19.77
CA GLN A 114 -25.23 -19.41 20.12
C GLN A 114 -25.93 -20.44 21.03
N LEU A 115 -25.27 -20.89 22.10
CA LEU A 115 -25.81 -21.84 23.08
C LEU A 115 -26.82 -21.16 24.02
N PRO A 116 -28.14 -21.43 23.94
CA PRO A 116 -29.13 -20.75 24.78
C PRO A 116 -28.87 -20.96 26.29
N GLU A 117 -28.27 -22.10 26.66
CA GLU A 117 -27.93 -22.45 28.04
C GLU A 117 -26.90 -21.49 28.66
N ALA A 118 -26.11 -20.78 27.83
CA ALA A 118 -25.11 -19.82 28.31
C ALA A 118 -25.67 -18.42 28.58
N LEU A 119 -26.92 -18.13 28.18
CA LEU A 119 -27.49 -16.78 28.26
C LEU A 119 -27.49 -16.25 29.70
N ASP A 120 -28.01 -17.00 30.66
CA ASP A 120 -28.06 -16.57 32.07
C ASP A 120 -26.66 -16.32 32.64
N GLY A 121 -25.68 -17.13 32.23
CA GLY A 121 -24.28 -16.95 32.61
C GLY A 121 -23.66 -15.68 32.02
N LEU A 122 -23.92 -15.38 30.74
CA LEU A 122 -23.46 -14.16 30.09
C LEU A 122 -24.08 -12.90 30.71
N LEU A 123 -25.38 -12.96 31.06
CA LEU A 123 -26.06 -11.88 31.78
C LEU A 123 -25.46 -11.68 33.17
N TRP A 124 -25.14 -12.77 33.87
CA TRP A 124 -24.48 -12.70 35.16
C TRP A 124 -23.12 -12.00 35.07
N ILE A 125 -22.30 -12.32 34.06
CA ILE A 125 -21.01 -11.64 33.83
C ILE A 125 -21.24 -10.14 33.66
N LEU A 126 -22.17 -9.75 32.78
CA LEU A 126 -22.48 -8.33 32.56
C LEU A 126 -22.91 -7.61 33.83
N GLU A 127 -23.52 -8.28 34.80
CA GLU A 127 -24.01 -7.63 36.01
C GLU A 127 -22.98 -7.61 37.16
N ASN A 128 -22.18 -8.67 37.27
CA ASN A 128 -21.39 -8.95 38.48
C ASN A 128 -19.87 -8.88 38.27
N GLU A 129 -19.38 -8.95 37.03
CA GLU A 129 -17.95 -8.88 36.73
C GLU A 129 -17.46 -7.43 36.68
N ALA A 130 -16.24 -7.20 37.16
CA ALA A 130 -15.60 -5.87 37.14
C ALA A 130 -14.56 -5.72 36.02
N ASP A 131 -14.11 -6.84 35.46
CA ASP A 131 -13.11 -6.88 34.40
C ASP A 131 -13.73 -6.49 33.04
N GLU A 132 -13.33 -5.34 32.50
CA GLU A 132 -13.90 -4.78 31.27
C GLU A 132 -13.70 -5.71 30.05
N ASP A 133 -12.60 -6.46 30.00
CA ASP A 133 -12.35 -7.41 28.90
C ASP A 133 -13.39 -8.54 28.93
N LEU A 134 -13.65 -9.12 30.11
CA LEU A 134 -14.65 -10.17 30.28
C LEU A 134 -16.06 -9.67 29.99
N LEU A 135 -16.38 -8.44 30.40
CA LEU A 135 -17.67 -7.80 30.09
C LEU A 135 -17.83 -7.61 28.57
N MET A 136 -16.79 -7.12 27.88
CA MET A 136 -16.79 -6.92 26.43
C MET A 136 -16.96 -8.26 25.70
N ARG A 137 -16.20 -9.30 26.08
CA ARG A 137 -16.35 -10.64 25.47
C ARG A 137 -17.73 -11.24 25.71
N ALA A 138 -18.34 -11.01 26.88
CA ALA A 138 -19.72 -11.41 27.12
C ALA A 138 -20.72 -10.64 26.24
N ALA A 139 -20.49 -9.34 26.00
CA ALA A 139 -21.29 -8.55 25.06
C ALA A 139 -21.14 -9.04 23.61
N GLU A 140 -19.92 -9.40 23.16
CA GLU A 140 -19.69 -10.03 21.85
C GLU A 140 -20.45 -11.36 21.71
N CYS A 141 -20.50 -12.18 22.76
CA CYS A 141 -21.34 -13.37 22.75
C CYS A 141 -22.80 -12.99 22.55
N LEU A 142 -23.34 -12.07 23.36
CA LEU A 142 -24.76 -11.65 23.32
C LEU A 142 -25.17 -11.01 22.00
N LEU A 143 -24.27 -10.25 21.37
CA LEU A 143 -24.40 -9.75 20.00
C LEU A 143 -24.74 -10.87 19.02
N ALA A 144 -24.09 -12.04 19.14
CA ALA A 144 -24.38 -13.18 18.28
C ALA A 144 -25.76 -13.81 18.55
N TYR A 145 -26.34 -13.68 19.75
CA TYR A 145 -27.68 -14.18 20.08
C TYR A 145 -28.81 -13.24 19.61
N ARG A 146 -28.55 -11.93 19.56
CA ARG A 146 -29.55 -10.89 19.23
C ARG A 146 -30.83 -11.00 20.07
N ASN A 147 -30.67 -11.28 21.37
CA ASN A 147 -31.80 -11.52 22.27
C ASN A 147 -32.16 -10.25 23.07
N PRO A 148 -33.38 -9.70 22.93
CA PRO A 148 -33.80 -8.49 23.65
C PRO A 148 -33.77 -8.58 25.18
N ILE A 149 -33.80 -9.79 25.75
CA ILE A 149 -33.68 -10.00 27.19
C ILE A 149 -32.33 -9.46 27.73
N ALA A 150 -31.29 -9.40 26.90
CA ALA A 150 -29.98 -8.91 27.29
C ALA A 150 -29.88 -7.37 27.38
N ALA A 151 -30.80 -6.63 26.75
CA ALA A 151 -30.70 -5.18 26.63
C ALA A 151 -30.58 -4.44 27.97
N PRO A 152 -31.34 -4.77 29.04
CA PRO A 152 -31.19 -4.10 30.33
C PRO A 152 -29.82 -4.31 30.98
N ALA A 153 -29.23 -5.51 30.85
CA ALA A 153 -27.92 -5.83 31.41
C ALA A 153 -26.80 -5.14 30.61
N LEU A 154 -26.88 -5.17 29.28
CA LEU A 154 -25.96 -4.46 28.39
C LEU A 154 -25.97 -2.95 28.64
N ARG A 155 -27.15 -2.35 28.86
CA ARG A 155 -27.26 -0.92 29.18
C ARG A 155 -26.60 -0.56 30.50
N ARG A 156 -26.81 -1.36 31.56
CA ARG A 156 -26.12 -1.18 32.85
C ARG A 156 -24.61 -1.34 32.74
N ALA A 157 -24.14 -2.31 31.93
CA ALA A 157 -22.72 -2.48 31.67
C ALA A 157 -22.14 -1.24 30.97
N LEU A 158 -22.78 -0.78 29.90
CA LEU A 158 -22.41 0.42 29.15
C LEU A 158 -22.32 1.67 30.03
N GLU A 159 -23.25 1.86 30.97
CA GLU A 159 -23.26 3.00 31.90
C GLU A 159 -22.07 3.00 32.89
N ARG A 160 -21.51 1.82 33.20
CA ARG A 160 -20.34 1.69 34.07
C ARG A 160 -19.02 1.81 33.32
N THR A 161 -19.02 1.60 32.01
CA THR A 161 -17.82 1.62 31.18
C THR A 161 -17.36 3.04 30.92
N THR A 162 -16.08 3.30 31.19
CA THR A 162 -15.46 4.62 31.00
C THR A 162 -14.52 4.69 29.80
N ASP A 163 -14.03 3.57 29.29
CA ASP A 163 -13.22 3.54 28.07
C ASP A 163 -14.10 3.45 26.81
N GLU A 164 -13.73 4.20 25.75
CA GLU A 164 -14.46 4.20 24.48
C GLU A 164 -14.33 2.89 23.69
N ALA A 165 -13.20 2.20 23.81
CA ALA A 165 -13.00 0.92 23.11
C ALA A 165 -14.01 -0.16 23.56
N PRO A 166 -14.18 -0.48 24.85
CA PRO A 166 -15.20 -1.43 25.29
C PRO A 166 -16.63 -0.89 25.11
N ARG A 167 -16.86 0.43 25.17
CA ARG A 167 -18.18 1.03 24.88
C ARG A 167 -18.69 0.68 23.49
N GLU A 168 -17.82 0.66 22.49
CA GLU A 168 -18.17 0.29 21.12
C GLU A 168 -18.78 -1.11 21.04
N GLY A 169 -18.17 -2.09 21.73
CA GLY A 169 -18.70 -3.45 21.83
C GLY A 169 -20.09 -3.50 22.50
N PHE A 170 -20.28 -2.77 23.61
CA PHE A 170 -21.57 -2.73 24.30
C PHE A 170 -22.66 -2.04 23.47
N ILE A 171 -22.35 -0.91 22.82
CA ILE A 171 -23.31 -0.19 21.97
C ILE A 171 -23.74 -1.08 20.81
N THR A 172 -22.79 -1.75 20.14
CA THR A 172 -23.07 -2.69 19.05
C THR A 172 -23.98 -3.83 19.51
N ALA A 173 -23.64 -4.49 20.62
CA ALA A 173 -24.46 -5.56 21.19
C ALA A 173 -25.86 -5.07 21.61
N LEU A 174 -25.95 -3.89 22.24
CA LEU A 174 -27.21 -3.31 22.69
C LEU A 174 -28.12 -2.93 21.51
N TYR A 175 -27.55 -2.42 20.42
CA TYR A 175 -28.27 -2.11 19.18
C TYR A 175 -28.89 -3.37 18.57
N GLU A 176 -28.10 -4.42 18.39
CA GLU A 176 -28.54 -5.68 17.78
C GLU A 176 -29.51 -6.47 18.67
N CYS A 177 -29.50 -6.22 19.99
CA CYS A 177 -30.52 -6.73 20.91
C CYS A 177 -31.79 -5.84 20.95
N GLY A 178 -31.92 -4.81 20.12
CA GLY A 178 -33.08 -3.90 20.12
C GLY A 178 -33.18 -3.06 21.39
N GLY A 179 -32.06 -2.79 22.04
CA GLY A 179 -32.00 -2.06 23.31
C GLY A 179 -32.08 -0.55 23.18
N PHE A 180 -32.04 -0.01 21.95
CA PHE A 180 -32.24 1.40 21.65
C PHE A 180 -33.55 1.60 20.90
N THR A 181 -34.22 2.73 21.17
CA THR A 181 -35.36 3.17 20.36
C THR A 181 -34.89 3.97 19.16
N ASP A 182 -35.71 4.03 18.10
CA ASP A 182 -35.42 4.86 16.93
C ASP A 182 -35.21 6.35 17.30
N ASP A 183 -35.95 6.87 18.28
CA ASP A 183 -35.79 8.25 18.79
C ASP A 183 -34.44 8.45 19.48
N GLU A 184 -34.00 7.47 20.26
CA GLU A 184 -32.72 7.53 20.98
C GLU A 184 -31.55 7.50 20.00
N ILE A 185 -31.59 6.64 18.98
CA ILE A 185 -30.53 6.57 17.96
C ILE A 185 -30.53 7.83 17.10
N ALA A 186 -31.70 8.33 16.67
CA ALA A 186 -31.78 9.57 15.91
C ALA A 186 -31.21 10.77 16.70
N ALA A 187 -31.51 10.87 17.99
CA ALA A 187 -30.94 11.90 18.86
C ALA A 187 -29.42 11.75 19.04
N ALA A 188 -28.93 10.52 19.16
CA ALA A 188 -27.50 10.22 19.25
C ALA A 188 -26.73 10.60 17.97
N LEU A 189 -27.27 10.26 16.80
CA LEU A 189 -26.70 10.65 15.51
C LEU A 189 -26.71 12.18 15.31
N GLU A 190 -27.74 12.90 15.75
CA GLU A 190 -27.73 14.37 15.75
C GLU A 190 -26.67 14.94 16.71
N ALA A 191 -26.51 14.35 17.90
CA ALA A 191 -25.49 14.77 18.86
C ALA A 191 -24.08 14.57 18.30
N PHE A 192 -23.83 13.42 17.68
CA PHE A 192 -22.58 13.10 17.00
C PHE A 192 -22.33 14.05 15.81
N ALA A 193 -23.30 14.25 14.93
CA ALA A 193 -23.20 15.20 13.82
C ALA A 193 -22.87 16.62 14.30
N ARG A 194 -23.50 17.05 15.40
CA ARG A 194 -23.23 18.35 16.01
C ARG A 194 -21.81 18.44 16.59
N LYS A 195 -21.27 17.33 17.10
CA LYS A 195 -19.87 17.24 17.52
C LYS A 195 -18.95 17.38 16.32
N MET A 196 -19.18 16.66 15.22
CA MET A 196 -18.30 16.67 14.03
C MET A 196 -18.17 18.03 13.36
N ILE A 197 -19.22 18.85 13.35
CA ILE A 197 -19.16 20.22 12.78
C ILE A 197 -18.53 21.26 13.73
N ALA A 198 -18.20 20.89 14.97
CA ALA A 198 -17.51 21.80 15.88
C ALA A 198 -16.02 21.91 15.50
N PRO A 199 -15.34 23.05 15.76
CA PRO A 199 -13.95 23.26 15.31
C PRO A 199 -12.93 22.21 15.74
N THR A 200 -13.09 21.61 16.93
CA THR A 200 -12.23 20.52 17.45
C THR A 200 -12.94 19.17 17.43
N GLY A 201 -14.12 19.11 16.81
CA GLY A 201 -15.05 17.99 16.91
C GLY A 201 -14.46 16.65 16.50
N ALA A 202 -13.90 16.61 15.30
CA ALA A 202 -13.27 15.43 14.72
C ALA A 202 -12.04 15.00 15.53
N ASP A 203 -11.16 15.95 15.89
CA ASP A 203 -9.97 15.68 16.69
C ASP A 203 -10.32 15.12 18.07
N ASP A 204 -11.35 15.69 18.74
CA ASP A 204 -11.81 15.20 20.05
C ASP A 204 -12.35 13.76 19.95
N VAL A 205 -13.09 13.45 18.87
CA VAL A 205 -13.60 12.09 18.62
C VAL A 205 -12.44 11.11 18.35
N ALA A 206 -11.48 11.51 17.51
CA ALA A 206 -10.30 10.70 17.20
C ALA A 206 -9.43 10.48 18.45
N ASN A 207 -9.18 11.52 19.23
CA ASN A 207 -8.42 11.45 20.48
C ASN A 207 -9.07 10.53 21.50
N ALA A 208 -10.39 10.60 21.66
CA ALA A 208 -11.15 9.72 22.54
C ALA A 208 -11.09 8.25 22.08
N ARG A 209 -11.19 8.01 20.77
CA ARG A 209 -11.14 6.66 20.18
C ARG A 209 -9.77 6.00 20.28
N TYR A 210 -8.72 6.73 19.93
CA TYR A 210 -7.37 6.16 19.79
C TYR A 210 -6.46 6.47 20.99
N ASN A 211 -6.97 7.19 22.01
CA ASN A 211 -6.22 7.61 23.18
C ASN A 211 -4.88 8.31 22.82
N LEU A 212 -4.88 9.14 21.76
CA LEU A 212 -3.66 9.75 21.20
C LEU A 212 -2.92 10.64 22.22
N ASN A 213 -3.64 11.18 23.20
CA ASN A 213 -3.07 12.09 24.21
C ASN A 213 -2.66 11.38 25.51
N GLY A 214 -2.71 10.04 25.57
CA GLY A 214 -2.40 9.25 26.76
C GLY A 214 -3.37 9.48 27.94
N LYS A 215 -4.46 10.21 27.71
CA LYS A 215 -5.58 10.40 28.63
C LYS A 215 -6.82 9.88 27.91
N ALA A 216 -7.37 8.78 28.42
CA ALA A 216 -8.64 8.26 27.95
C ALA A 216 -9.73 9.28 28.29
N GLU A 217 -10.09 10.13 27.32
CA GLU A 217 -11.24 11.00 27.42
C GLU A 217 -12.47 10.26 26.92
N THR A 218 -13.40 10.03 27.83
CA THR A 218 -14.66 9.37 27.54
C THR A 218 -15.62 10.34 26.84
N LEU A 219 -16.19 9.95 25.70
CA LEU A 219 -17.17 10.78 25.02
C LEU A 219 -18.50 10.80 25.81
N PRO A 220 -19.29 11.89 25.71
CA PRO A 220 -20.66 11.88 26.17
C PRO A 220 -21.45 10.72 25.52
N MET A 221 -22.23 9.99 26.30
CA MET A 221 -22.92 8.76 25.85
C MET A 221 -23.67 8.91 24.50
N PRO A 222 -24.45 9.98 24.25
CA PRO A 222 -25.11 10.16 22.95
C PRO A 222 -24.14 10.29 21.77
N ILE A 223 -22.94 10.85 21.99
CA ILE A 223 -21.91 10.98 20.94
C ILE A 223 -21.26 9.61 20.67
N SER A 224 -20.94 8.83 21.70
CA SER A 224 -20.45 7.46 21.53
C SER A 224 -21.45 6.60 20.75
N ILE A 225 -22.74 6.65 21.12
CA ILE A 225 -23.79 5.90 20.41
C ILE A 225 -23.87 6.33 18.94
N GLY A 226 -23.92 7.64 18.68
CA GLY A 226 -23.99 8.16 17.30
C GLY A 226 -22.76 7.78 16.46
N ARG A 227 -21.55 7.87 17.04
CA ARG A 227 -20.30 7.46 16.39
C ARG A 227 -20.36 5.99 15.98
N VAL A 228 -20.64 5.10 16.93
CA VAL A 228 -20.62 3.65 16.69
C VAL A 228 -21.67 3.24 15.67
N VAL A 229 -22.86 3.84 15.70
CA VAL A 229 -23.91 3.57 14.71
C VAL A 229 -23.52 4.08 13.32
N HIS A 230 -22.85 5.23 13.22
CA HIS A 230 -22.41 5.80 11.95
C HIS A 230 -21.24 5.01 11.32
N GLU A 231 -20.24 4.66 12.12
CA GLU A 231 -19.00 4.01 11.65
C GLU A 231 -19.17 2.51 11.42
N SER A 232 -20.17 1.88 12.03
CA SER A 232 -20.38 0.44 11.89
C SER A 232 -20.95 0.07 10.52
N GLN A 233 -20.24 -0.83 9.83
CA GLN A 233 -20.72 -1.46 8.59
C GLN A 233 -21.73 -2.60 8.85
N THR A 234 -21.86 -3.06 10.10
CA THR A 234 -22.70 -4.22 10.44
C THR A 234 -24.06 -3.83 10.98
N LEU A 235 -24.20 -2.64 11.58
CA LEU A 235 -25.46 -2.18 12.16
C LEU A 235 -26.40 -1.68 11.06
N ALA A 236 -27.47 -2.44 10.82
CA ALA A 236 -28.48 -2.05 9.84
C ALA A 236 -29.31 -0.88 10.36
N ALA A 237 -29.38 0.21 9.59
CA ALA A 237 -30.30 1.31 9.86
C ALA A 237 -31.77 0.82 9.80
N THR A 238 -32.61 1.31 10.71
CA THR A 238 -34.05 1.02 10.71
C THR A 238 -34.82 2.07 9.90
N GLU A 239 -35.99 1.71 9.37
CA GLU A 239 -36.87 2.66 8.67
C GLU A 239 -37.36 3.79 9.60
N GLY A 240 -37.71 3.46 10.85
CA GLY A 240 -38.24 4.43 11.80
C GLY A 240 -37.20 5.47 12.23
N MET A 241 -35.96 5.06 12.49
CA MET A 241 -34.84 5.99 12.74
C MET A 241 -34.58 6.89 11.52
N THR A 242 -34.51 6.29 10.34
CA THR A 242 -34.23 7.01 9.09
C THR A 242 -35.31 8.05 8.79
N LEU A 243 -36.59 7.71 8.96
CA LEU A 243 -37.71 8.65 8.81
C LEU A 243 -37.57 9.86 9.73
N LYS A 244 -37.29 9.62 11.02
CA LYS A 244 -37.12 10.69 12.03
C LYS A 244 -35.96 11.62 11.67
N LEU A 245 -34.84 11.07 11.21
CA LEU A 245 -33.71 11.89 10.80
C LEU A 245 -34.01 12.70 9.53
N PHE A 246 -34.74 12.16 8.56
CA PHE A 246 -35.19 12.95 7.39
C PHE A 246 -36.14 14.08 7.77
N GLU A 247 -37.12 13.84 8.65
CA GLU A 247 -37.97 14.91 9.19
C GLU A 247 -37.14 15.99 9.89
N ARG A 248 -36.14 15.56 10.67
CA ARG A 248 -35.24 16.46 11.37
C ARG A 248 -34.36 17.28 10.43
N ILE A 249 -33.82 16.67 9.38
CA ILE A 249 -33.04 17.36 8.32
C ILE A 249 -33.91 18.42 7.63
N ARG A 250 -35.18 18.13 7.32
CA ARG A 250 -36.10 19.13 6.73
C ARG A 250 -36.28 20.36 7.62
N GLN A 251 -36.39 20.16 8.94
CA GLN A 251 -36.50 21.25 9.91
C GLN A 251 -35.17 22.04 10.03
N LEU A 252 -34.05 21.34 10.15
CA LEU A 252 -32.73 21.92 10.33
C LEU A 252 -32.27 22.67 9.08
N ARG A 253 -32.64 22.26 7.87
CA ARG A 253 -32.32 22.99 6.65
C ARG A 253 -32.75 24.47 6.71
N ARG A 254 -33.84 24.78 7.43
CA ARG A 254 -34.34 26.16 7.59
C ARG A 254 -33.65 26.94 8.72
N THR A 255 -33.02 26.25 9.67
CA THR A 255 -32.58 26.84 10.95
C THR A 255 -31.10 26.63 11.27
N ASN A 256 -30.48 25.57 10.78
CA ASN A 256 -29.08 25.19 10.94
C ASN A 256 -28.64 24.28 9.77
N LEU A 257 -28.24 24.91 8.65
CA LEU A 257 -27.85 24.21 7.43
C LEU A 257 -26.62 23.29 7.59
N PRO A 258 -25.53 23.69 8.30
CA PRO A 258 -24.37 22.81 8.51
C PRO A 258 -24.74 21.49 9.18
N LEU A 259 -25.57 21.52 10.24
CA LEU A 259 -25.99 20.30 10.93
C LEU A 259 -26.90 19.42 10.05
N ALA A 260 -27.77 20.04 9.25
CA ALA A 260 -28.61 19.30 8.31
C ALA A 260 -27.77 18.55 7.26
N LYS A 261 -26.69 19.16 6.76
CA LYS A 261 -25.75 18.52 5.82
C LYS A 261 -25.00 17.36 6.47
N GLN A 262 -24.48 17.54 7.69
CA GLN A 262 -23.77 16.47 8.40
C GLN A 262 -24.68 15.27 8.70
N LEU A 263 -25.92 15.52 9.14
CA LEU A 263 -26.89 14.44 9.36
C LEU A 263 -27.23 13.70 8.07
N LEU A 264 -27.33 14.43 6.96
CA LEU A 264 -27.60 13.84 5.65
C LEU A 264 -26.45 12.94 5.20
N GLU A 265 -25.20 13.40 5.34
CA GLU A 265 -24.00 12.61 5.05
C GLU A 265 -24.00 11.27 5.80
N ILE A 266 -24.40 11.28 7.08
CA ILE A 266 -24.47 10.08 7.92
C ILE A 266 -25.49 9.05 7.38
N ILE A 267 -26.67 9.48 6.92
CA ILE A 267 -27.77 8.54 6.60
C ILE A 267 -28.03 8.34 5.12
N GLN A 268 -27.44 9.15 4.23
CA GLN A 268 -27.79 9.11 2.82
C GLN A 268 -27.39 7.81 2.11
N ASN A 269 -26.40 7.09 2.64
CA ASN A 269 -25.94 5.80 2.11
C ASN A 269 -26.80 4.61 2.57
N VAL A 270 -27.83 4.83 3.40
CA VAL A 270 -28.67 3.76 3.94
C VAL A 270 -29.49 3.08 2.82
N PRO A 271 -29.40 1.74 2.65
CA PRO A 271 -30.03 1.01 1.56
C PRO A 271 -31.52 0.70 1.82
N LEU A 272 -32.31 1.71 2.22
CA LEU A 272 -33.74 1.57 2.52
C LEU A 272 -34.62 2.26 1.46
N PRO A 273 -35.84 1.74 1.18
CA PRO A 273 -36.79 2.37 0.26
C PRO A 273 -37.12 3.83 0.60
N ILE A 274 -37.23 4.14 1.90
CA ILE A 274 -37.51 5.49 2.36
C ILE A 274 -36.38 6.48 2.04
N ALA A 275 -35.13 6.01 1.97
CA ALA A 275 -34.00 6.85 1.54
C ALA A 275 -34.11 7.18 0.05
N ASP A 276 -34.44 6.19 -0.79
CA ASP A 276 -34.65 6.41 -2.23
C ASP A 276 -35.82 7.39 -2.50
N GLN A 277 -36.92 7.25 -1.75
CA GLN A 277 -38.05 8.18 -1.81
C GLN A 277 -37.64 9.59 -1.39
N PHE A 278 -36.91 9.72 -0.28
CA PHE A 278 -36.39 11.00 0.18
C PHE A 278 -35.45 11.63 -0.86
N PHE A 279 -34.61 10.85 -1.54
CA PHE A 279 -33.80 11.35 -2.67
C PHE A 279 -34.64 11.91 -3.81
N ALA A 280 -35.69 11.19 -4.22
CA ALA A 280 -36.60 11.70 -5.26
C ALA A 280 -37.28 13.01 -4.83
N GLU A 281 -37.67 13.14 -3.56
CA GLU A 281 -38.18 14.41 -3.01
C GLU A 281 -37.13 15.52 -3.03
N ARG A 282 -35.87 15.24 -2.66
CA ARG A 282 -34.76 16.22 -2.74
C ARG A 282 -34.53 16.73 -4.16
N ILE A 283 -34.59 15.82 -5.13
CA ILE A 283 -34.50 16.14 -6.56
C ILE A 283 -35.68 17.03 -6.96
N ALA A 284 -36.90 16.66 -6.56
CA ALA A 284 -38.12 17.43 -6.81
C ALA A 284 -38.06 18.87 -6.26
N GLU A 285 -37.54 19.02 -5.05
CA GLU A 285 -37.42 20.30 -4.35
C GLU A 285 -36.19 21.12 -4.78
N GLY A 286 -35.30 20.57 -5.61
CA GLY A 286 -34.16 21.29 -6.19
C GLY A 286 -33.04 21.64 -5.21
N TRP A 287 -32.82 20.85 -4.16
CA TRP A 287 -31.72 21.07 -3.20
C TRP A 287 -30.81 19.86 -3.03
N VAL A 288 -30.92 18.85 -3.89
CA VAL A 288 -29.89 17.83 -4.03
C VAL A 288 -28.60 18.46 -4.56
N ASP A 289 -27.46 18.14 -3.95
CA ASP A 289 -26.11 18.52 -4.37
C ASP A 289 -25.52 17.49 -5.35
N ALA A 290 -24.32 17.76 -5.87
CA ALA A 290 -23.67 16.89 -6.85
C ALA A 290 -23.44 15.47 -6.29
N ASP A 291 -22.92 15.37 -5.07
CA ASP A 291 -22.67 14.09 -4.40
C ASP A 291 -23.97 13.31 -4.17
N GLY A 292 -25.05 14.00 -3.80
CA GLY A 292 -26.37 13.39 -3.69
C GLY A 292 -26.94 12.89 -5.02
N VAL A 293 -26.64 13.56 -6.14
CA VAL A 293 -27.02 13.08 -7.48
C VAL A 293 -26.17 11.87 -7.88
N MET A 294 -24.85 11.91 -7.64
CA MET A 294 -23.94 10.80 -7.91
C MET A 294 -24.38 9.53 -7.16
N LEU A 295 -24.65 9.65 -5.86
CA LEU A 295 -25.13 8.55 -5.05
C LEU A 295 -26.49 8.01 -5.52
N ALA A 296 -27.41 8.89 -5.94
CA ALA A 296 -28.69 8.45 -6.51
C ALA A 296 -28.48 7.68 -7.82
N LEU A 297 -27.51 8.09 -8.65
CA LEU A 297 -27.16 7.42 -9.91
C LEU A 297 -26.47 6.06 -9.66
N GLU A 298 -25.60 5.94 -8.66
CA GLU A 298 -25.03 4.66 -8.23
C GLU A 298 -26.10 3.69 -7.73
N ARG A 299 -27.20 4.23 -7.18
CA ARG A 299 -28.37 3.50 -6.69
C ARG A 299 -29.51 3.43 -7.71
N ARG A 300 -29.24 3.66 -9.01
CA ARG A 300 -30.26 3.78 -10.07
C ARG A 300 -31.34 2.70 -10.02
N ASP A 301 -30.95 1.44 -9.83
CA ASP A 301 -31.91 0.32 -9.82
C ASP A 301 -32.84 0.33 -8.60
N THR A 302 -32.33 0.66 -7.40
CA THR A 302 -33.19 0.77 -6.21
C THR A 302 -34.04 2.03 -6.26
N MET A 303 -33.50 3.14 -6.77
CA MET A 303 -34.25 4.37 -7.05
C MET A 303 -35.43 4.13 -8.00
N LYS A 304 -35.23 3.42 -9.12
CA LYS A 304 -36.31 3.00 -10.02
C LYS A 304 -37.37 2.17 -9.29
N LYS A 305 -36.94 1.20 -8.48
CA LYS A 305 -37.82 0.27 -7.77
C LYS A 305 -38.67 0.95 -6.68
N HIS A 306 -38.06 1.82 -5.86
CA HIS A 306 -38.70 2.36 -4.66
C HIS A 306 -39.28 3.77 -4.84
N ALA A 307 -38.78 4.54 -5.81
CA ALA A 307 -39.20 5.91 -6.09
C ALA A 307 -39.66 6.13 -7.55
N GLY A 308 -39.87 5.07 -8.32
CA GLY A 308 -40.23 5.13 -9.75
C GLY A 308 -41.40 6.07 -10.07
N ASP A 309 -42.51 6.00 -9.32
CA ASP A 309 -43.68 6.86 -9.55
C ASP A 309 -43.37 8.36 -9.36
N ALA A 310 -42.55 8.69 -8.35
CA ALA A 310 -42.11 10.06 -8.10
C ALA A 310 -41.17 10.53 -9.21
N LEU A 311 -40.22 9.69 -9.61
CA LEU A 311 -39.29 9.98 -10.71
C LEU A 311 -40.02 10.16 -12.05
N VAL A 312 -41.04 9.34 -12.36
CA VAL A 312 -41.85 9.49 -13.58
C VAL A 312 -42.50 10.86 -13.62
N LYS A 313 -43.11 11.31 -12.51
CA LYS A 313 -43.70 12.65 -12.42
C LYS A 313 -42.66 13.74 -12.67
N LEU A 314 -41.45 13.59 -12.12
CA LEU A 314 -40.35 14.54 -12.32
C LEU A 314 -39.85 14.57 -13.77
N ALA A 315 -39.75 13.41 -14.41
CA ALA A 315 -39.31 13.29 -15.80
C ALA A 315 -40.24 14.00 -16.81
N TYR A 316 -41.52 14.21 -16.45
CA TYR A 316 -42.48 15.01 -17.21
C TYR A 316 -42.53 16.49 -16.80
N GLY A 317 -41.78 16.88 -15.76
CA GLY A 317 -41.61 18.27 -15.35
C GLY A 317 -40.59 19.05 -16.19
N ASN A 318 -40.09 20.14 -15.61
CA ASN A 318 -39.08 21.02 -16.20
C ASN A 318 -37.88 21.16 -15.25
N GLY A 319 -36.78 21.75 -15.74
CA GLY A 319 -35.58 22.05 -14.99
C GLY A 319 -34.66 20.84 -14.79
N ALA A 320 -33.62 21.03 -13.98
CA ALA A 320 -32.62 20.00 -13.72
C ALA A 320 -33.22 18.69 -13.17
N ALA A 321 -34.27 18.79 -12.34
CA ALA A 321 -34.97 17.64 -11.76
C ALA A 321 -35.51 16.68 -12.82
N ALA A 322 -36.02 17.21 -13.94
CA ALA A 322 -36.49 16.40 -15.06
C ALA A 322 -35.34 15.64 -15.73
N GLY A 323 -34.19 16.30 -15.96
CA GLY A 323 -33.00 15.66 -16.53
C GLY A 323 -32.42 14.55 -15.64
N VAL A 324 -32.31 14.78 -14.33
CA VAL A 324 -31.85 13.77 -13.36
C VAL A 324 -32.83 12.59 -13.31
N ALA A 325 -34.14 12.86 -13.24
CA ALA A 325 -35.14 11.80 -13.18
C ALA A 325 -35.16 10.93 -14.44
N VAL A 326 -34.97 11.51 -15.63
CA VAL A 326 -34.84 10.75 -16.88
C VAL A 326 -33.61 9.84 -16.86
N ALA A 327 -32.46 10.34 -16.38
CA ALA A 327 -31.25 9.54 -16.22
C ALA A 327 -31.48 8.39 -15.22
N LEU A 328 -32.09 8.65 -14.06
CA LEU A 328 -32.40 7.62 -13.07
C LEU A 328 -33.38 6.57 -13.59
N LEU A 329 -34.36 6.95 -14.40
CA LEU A 329 -35.35 6.04 -14.96
C LEU A 329 -34.85 5.19 -16.12
N ASP A 330 -33.73 5.56 -16.75
CA ASP A 330 -33.23 4.89 -17.97
C ASP A 330 -34.23 4.87 -19.12
N ASN A 331 -34.97 5.96 -19.27
CA ASN A 331 -35.99 6.06 -20.29
C ASN A 331 -35.42 6.73 -21.55
N GLU A 332 -34.94 5.92 -22.50
CA GLU A 332 -34.36 6.40 -23.77
C GLU A 332 -35.31 7.28 -24.59
N GLU A 333 -36.60 6.97 -24.61
CA GLU A 333 -37.61 7.76 -25.33
C GLU A 333 -37.71 9.16 -24.73
N ARG A 334 -37.78 9.25 -23.40
CA ARG A 334 -37.86 10.53 -22.71
C ARG A 334 -36.56 11.31 -22.79
N ALA A 335 -35.41 10.65 -22.75
CA ALA A 335 -34.11 11.28 -23.00
C ALA A 335 -34.06 11.92 -24.38
N ARG A 336 -34.55 11.21 -25.41
CA ARG A 336 -34.66 11.74 -26.78
C ARG A 336 -35.56 12.97 -26.87
N ASP A 337 -36.73 12.94 -26.24
CA ASP A 337 -37.65 14.08 -26.22
C ASP A 337 -37.03 15.31 -25.55
N LEU A 338 -36.35 15.08 -24.42
CA LEU A 338 -35.72 16.13 -23.63
C LEU A 338 -34.55 16.78 -24.40
N LEU A 339 -33.71 15.98 -25.09
CA LEU A 339 -32.63 16.50 -25.94
C LEU A 339 -33.15 17.31 -27.14
N LYS A 340 -34.33 16.96 -27.69
CA LYS A 340 -34.99 17.74 -28.77
C LYS A 340 -35.75 18.97 -28.26
N GLY A 341 -36.03 19.02 -26.96
CA GLY A 341 -36.79 20.09 -26.32
C GLY A 341 -36.03 21.42 -26.20
N SER A 342 -36.66 22.36 -25.49
CA SER A 342 -36.10 23.70 -25.21
C SER A 342 -35.68 23.92 -23.75
N ASP A 343 -35.84 22.91 -22.89
CA ASP A 343 -35.47 23.00 -21.48
C ASP A 343 -33.96 22.80 -21.29
N VAL A 344 -33.23 23.91 -21.37
CA VAL A 344 -31.77 23.96 -21.24
C VAL A 344 -31.28 23.36 -19.91
N LEU A 345 -32.02 23.55 -18.81
CA LEU A 345 -31.59 23.04 -17.50
C LEU A 345 -31.75 21.52 -17.41
N ALA A 346 -32.86 21.00 -17.92
CA ALA A 346 -33.07 19.56 -18.01
C ALA A 346 -32.01 18.90 -18.91
N GLN A 347 -31.69 19.52 -20.06
CA GLN A 347 -30.66 19.03 -20.99
C GLN A 347 -29.27 18.97 -20.36
N LYS A 348 -28.88 20.02 -19.62
CA LYS A 348 -27.61 20.04 -18.88
C LYS A 348 -27.52 18.92 -17.85
N ALA A 349 -28.58 18.76 -17.05
CA ALA A 349 -28.63 17.73 -16.02
C ALA A 349 -28.57 16.33 -16.62
N LEU A 350 -29.33 16.06 -17.69
CA LEU A 350 -29.27 14.79 -18.40
C LEU A 350 -27.86 14.51 -18.93
N LEU A 351 -27.25 15.44 -19.68
CA LEU A 351 -25.90 15.26 -20.22
C LEU A 351 -24.85 15.01 -19.12
N ALA A 352 -24.97 15.70 -17.98
CA ALA A 352 -24.08 15.50 -16.84
C ALA A 352 -24.26 14.11 -16.19
N CYS A 353 -25.49 13.68 -15.96
CA CYS A 353 -25.78 12.35 -15.39
C CYS A 353 -25.35 11.23 -16.33
N MET A 354 -25.63 11.34 -17.63
CA MET A 354 -25.23 10.33 -18.62
C MET A 354 -23.71 10.26 -18.78
N ARG A 355 -23.02 11.41 -18.69
CA ARG A 355 -21.55 11.45 -18.63
C ARG A 355 -21.01 10.74 -17.39
N TYR A 356 -21.63 10.96 -16.22
CA TYR A 356 -21.22 10.31 -14.97
C TYR A 356 -21.36 8.78 -15.05
N MET A 357 -22.53 8.31 -15.50
CA MET A 357 -22.81 6.88 -15.64
C MET A 357 -22.12 6.23 -16.83
N ARG A 358 -21.58 7.04 -17.76
CA ARG A 358 -21.10 6.61 -19.08
C ARG A 358 -22.16 5.86 -19.90
N ASP A 359 -23.44 6.19 -19.66
CA ASP A 359 -24.56 5.64 -20.40
C ASP A 359 -24.67 6.32 -21.77
N SER A 360 -25.02 5.55 -22.80
CA SER A 360 -25.07 6.06 -24.16
C SER A 360 -26.37 6.84 -24.46
N LEU A 361 -26.18 7.99 -25.08
CA LEU A 361 -27.15 8.82 -25.76
C LEU A 361 -26.79 8.85 -27.25
N SER A 362 -27.81 8.94 -28.10
CA SER A 362 -27.60 9.08 -29.54
C SER A 362 -26.76 10.32 -29.88
N VAL A 363 -25.61 10.11 -30.51
CA VAL A 363 -24.71 11.16 -30.98
C VAL A 363 -25.44 12.14 -31.90
N ASP A 364 -26.35 11.66 -32.75
CA ASP A 364 -27.16 12.50 -33.66
C ASP A 364 -28.07 13.50 -32.92
N LEU A 365 -28.47 13.19 -31.69
CA LEU A 365 -29.27 14.09 -30.86
C LEU A 365 -28.41 15.09 -30.08
N VAL A 366 -27.19 14.70 -29.70
CA VAL A 366 -26.28 15.56 -28.93
C VAL A 366 -25.50 16.51 -29.85
N ALA A 367 -25.14 16.07 -31.06
CA ALA A 367 -24.34 16.85 -32.00
C ALA A 367 -24.92 18.25 -32.32
N PRO A 368 -26.25 18.42 -32.55
CA PRO A 368 -26.83 19.74 -32.75
C PRO A 368 -26.67 20.68 -31.56
N LEU A 369 -26.57 20.14 -30.33
CA LEU A 369 -26.42 20.93 -29.10
C LEU A 369 -25.05 21.62 -29.00
N LEU A 370 -24.04 21.16 -29.73
CA LEU A 370 -22.74 21.84 -29.87
C LEU A 370 -22.86 23.24 -30.48
N LYS A 371 -23.96 23.53 -31.19
CA LYS A 371 -24.23 24.86 -31.77
C LYS A 371 -25.02 25.78 -30.83
N ASN A 372 -25.50 25.26 -29.70
CA ASN A 372 -26.23 26.02 -28.70
C ASN A 372 -25.27 26.48 -27.61
N ALA A 373 -24.97 27.79 -27.55
CA ALA A 373 -24.02 28.37 -26.60
C ALA A 373 -24.29 28.01 -25.12
N ALA A 374 -25.56 27.75 -24.74
CA ALA A 374 -25.90 27.36 -23.38
C ALA A 374 -25.57 25.90 -23.07
N LEU A 375 -25.48 25.02 -24.08
CA LEU A 375 -25.31 23.57 -23.95
C LEU A 375 -23.98 23.06 -24.49
N GLU A 376 -23.30 23.84 -25.32
CA GLU A 376 -22.10 23.50 -26.07
C GLU A 376 -21.07 22.75 -25.21
N LYS A 377 -20.67 23.31 -24.05
CA LYS A 377 -19.71 22.71 -23.13
C LYS A 377 -20.20 21.38 -22.51
N PHE A 378 -21.50 21.23 -22.27
CA PHE A 378 -22.07 20.01 -21.70
C PHE A 378 -22.14 18.90 -22.74
N ALA A 379 -22.55 19.25 -23.97
CA ALA A 379 -22.61 18.34 -25.10
C ALA A 379 -21.19 17.84 -25.46
N GLU A 380 -20.22 18.75 -25.54
CA GLU A 380 -18.82 18.40 -25.81
C GLU A 380 -18.25 17.46 -24.74
N ARG A 381 -18.41 17.78 -23.45
CA ARG A 381 -17.95 16.94 -22.34
C ARG A 381 -18.61 15.56 -22.30
N TYR A 382 -19.88 15.48 -22.67
CA TYR A 382 -20.57 14.20 -22.81
C TYR A 382 -19.97 13.39 -23.98
N LEU A 383 -19.81 14.00 -25.16
CA LEU A 383 -19.24 13.34 -26.35
C LEU A 383 -17.79 12.86 -26.14
N MET A 384 -17.02 13.57 -25.32
CA MET A 384 -15.67 13.12 -24.92
C MET A 384 -15.68 11.77 -24.16
N VAL A 385 -16.73 11.51 -23.38
CA VAL A 385 -16.87 10.28 -22.56
C VAL A 385 -17.68 9.19 -23.27
N GLU A 386 -18.65 9.57 -24.11
CA GLU A 386 -19.38 8.62 -24.97
C GLU A 386 -18.42 7.91 -25.93
N ASP A 387 -17.44 8.67 -26.46
CA ASP A 387 -16.23 8.11 -27.04
C ASP A 387 -16.47 7.09 -28.18
N SER A 388 -17.58 7.20 -28.91
CA SER A 388 -17.71 6.57 -30.22
C SER A 388 -16.88 7.33 -31.25
N ARG A 389 -16.57 6.69 -32.37
CA ARG A 389 -15.91 7.36 -33.50
C ARG A 389 -16.64 8.64 -33.93
N ALA A 390 -17.97 8.60 -34.04
CA ALA A 390 -18.77 9.75 -34.44
C ALA A 390 -18.68 10.91 -33.43
N ALA A 391 -18.71 10.60 -32.12
CA ALA A 391 -18.53 11.61 -31.09
C ALA A 391 -17.13 12.23 -31.11
N ARG A 392 -16.08 11.42 -31.27
CA ARG A 392 -14.71 11.92 -31.38
C ARG A 392 -14.52 12.83 -32.59
N GLU A 393 -15.05 12.47 -33.76
CA GLU A 393 -14.99 13.29 -34.97
C GLU A 393 -15.62 14.68 -34.75
N LEU A 394 -16.74 14.75 -34.03
CA LEU A 394 -17.41 16.01 -33.67
C LEU A 394 -16.58 16.87 -32.69
N VAL A 395 -15.95 16.24 -31.69
CA VAL A 395 -15.10 16.94 -30.72
C VAL A 395 -13.82 17.45 -31.41
N TRP A 396 -13.12 16.60 -32.18
CA TRP A 396 -11.91 17.01 -32.90
C TRP A 396 -12.19 18.13 -33.91
N ALA A 397 -13.35 18.14 -34.57
CA ALA A 397 -13.74 19.23 -35.48
C ALA A 397 -13.81 20.60 -34.78
N ARG A 398 -13.99 20.64 -33.46
CA ARG A 398 -14.00 21.86 -32.64
C ARG A 398 -12.61 22.25 -32.11
N HIS A 399 -11.68 21.30 -32.10
CA HIS A 399 -10.30 21.46 -31.63
C HIS A 399 -9.27 21.24 -32.74
N PRO A 400 -9.38 21.90 -33.91
CA PRO A 400 -8.49 21.65 -35.02
C PRO A 400 -7.05 22.02 -34.65
N ARG A 401 -6.08 21.13 -34.94
CA ARG A 401 -4.64 21.29 -34.65
C ARG A 401 -4.28 21.33 -33.17
N GLU A 402 -5.21 21.07 -32.27
CA GLU A 402 -4.88 20.95 -30.85
C GLU A 402 -4.23 19.60 -30.53
N ALA A 403 -4.45 18.59 -31.39
CA ALA A 403 -4.09 17.20 -31.18
C ALA A 403 -4.71 16.64 -29.88
N MET A 404 -6.00 16.94 -29.69
CA MET A 404 -6.75 16.52 -28.51
C MET A 404 -6.91 15.00 -28.47
N ILE A 405 -6.48 14.38 -27.36
CA ILE A 405 -6.55 12.94 -27.17
C ILE A 405 -7.87 12.60 -26.45
N LEU A 406 -8.63 11.66 -26.99
CA LEU A 406 -9.94 11.24 -26.49
C LEU A 406 -9.98 9.75 -26.16
N GLY A 407 -10.71 9.42 -25.10
CA GLY A 407 -10.92 8.07 -24.59
C GLY A 407 -10.85 7.97 -23.09
N ALA A 408 -11.31 6.84 -22.55
CA ALA A 408 -11.21 6.57 -21.12
C ALA A 408 -9.73 6.55 -20.69
N SER A 409 -9.36 7.48 -19.81
CA SER A 409 -8.07 7.44 -19.11
C SER A 409 -8.18 6.48 -17.92
N PHE A 410 -7.03 6.01 -17.46
CA PHE A 410 -6.95 5.22 -16.24
C PHE A 410 -7.46 5.98 -15.00
N GLU A 411 -7.25 7.30 -14.96
CA GLU A 411 -7.76 8.18 -13.90
C GLU A 411 -9.27 8.04 -13.71
N GLU A 412 -10.03 7.96 -14.80
CA GLU A 412 -11.47 7.81 -14.73
C GLU A 412 -11.92 6.38 -14.39
N LEU A 413 -11.00 5.42 -14.25
CA LEU A 413 -11.29 4.00 -14.03
C LEU A 413 -10.87 3.48 -12.64
N VAL A 414 -10.00 4.19 -11.91
CA VAL A 414 -9.44 3.71 -10.64
C VAL A 414 -9.82 4.59 -9.46
N PHE A 415 -10.13 3.93 -8.34
CA PHE A 415 -10.63 4.51 -7.10
C PHE A 415 -9.81 5.71 -6.60
N HIS A 416 -10.53 6.72 -6.12
CA HIS A 416 -10.06 8.07 -5.79
C HIS A 416 -8.91 8.17 -4.76
N ASP A 417 -8.56 7.10 -4.04
CA ASP A 417 -7.61 7.18 -2.92
C ASP A 417 -6.13 6.97 -3.32
N THR A 418 -5.83 6.30 -4.43
CA THR A 418 -4.43 6.10 -4.90
C THR A 418 -4.03 7.04 -6.04
N ALA A 419 -4.89 8.03 -6.28
CA ALA A 419 -4.94 8.86 -7.48
C ALA A 419 -3.73 9.78 -7.67
N GLU A 420 -3.38 10.53 -6.63
CA GLU A 420 -2.67 11.81 -6.79
C GLU A 420 -1.26 11.68 -7.39
N TYR A 421 -0.55 10.58 -7.15
CA TYR A 421 0.84 10.41 -7.61
C TYR A 421 0.99 9.85 -9.04
N VAL A 422 -0.03 9.14 -9.53
CA VAL A 422 0.04 8.42 -10.82
C VAL A 422 -0.23 9.34 -12.00
N TYR A 423 -1.03 10.40 -11.79
CA TYR A 423 -1.72 11.09 -12.88
C TYR A 423 -0.92 12.19 -13.58
N ASP A 424 -0.08 12.93 -12.86
CA ASP A 424 0.68 14.05 -13.45
C ASP A 424 1.55 13.61 -14.63
N ARG A 425 2.06 12.36 -14.60
CA ARG A 425 3.03 11.88 -15.59
C ARG A 425 2.42 11.50 -16.94
N LEU A 426 1.25 10.87 -16.96
CA LEU A 426 0.58 10.55 -18.22
C LEU A 426 0.18 11.84 -18.95
N ALA A 427 -0.41 12.78 -18.22
CA ALA A 427 -0.76 14.10 -18.74
C ALA A 427 0.48 14.86 -19.26
N ASP A 428 1.59 14.84 -18.52
CA ASP A 428 2.85 15.43 -18.96
C ASP A 428 3.39 14.75 -20.22
N ARG A 429 3.31 13.42 -20.30
CA ARG A 429 3.75 12.71 -21.49
C ARG A 429 2.90 13.05 -22.71
N GLU A 430 1.58 13.09 -22.57
CA GLU A 430 0.67 13.50 -23.63
C GLU A 430 0.99 14.91 -24.13
N LYS A 431 1.26 15.84 -23.21
CA LYS A 431 1.68 17.21 -23.55
C LYS A 431 2.99 17.23 -24.33
N VAL A 432 3.96 16.38 -23.97
CA VAL A 432 5.22 16.22 -24.74
C VAL A 432 4.93 15.73 -26.16
N LEU A 433 4.06 14.72 -26.33
CA LEU A 433 3.68 14.20 -27.65
C LEU A 433 2.95 15.26 -28.49
N GLN A 434 2.06 16.04 -27.89
CA GLN A 434 1.35 17.14 -28.54
C GLN A 434 2.30 18.26 -28.98
N VAL A 435 3.29 18.63 -28.14
CA VAL A 435 4.31 19.61 -28.49
C VAL A 435 5.18 19.10 -29.65
N GLU A 436 5.55 17.81 -29.63
CA GLU A 436 6.31 17.17 -30.71
C GLU A 436 5.55 17.23 -32.04
N LEU A 437 4.25 16.97 -32.05
CA LEU A 437 3.40 17.04 -33.25
C LEU A 437 3.21 18.45 -33.82
N LYS A 438 3.43 19.49 -33.01
CA LYS A 438 3.31 20.89 -33.42
C LYS A 438 4.63 21.47 -33.95
N ALA A 439 5.72 20.70 -33.90
CA ALA A 439 7.04 21.15 -34.35
C ALA A 439 7.15 21.23 -35.90
N PRO A 440 8.04 22.09 -36.47
CA PRO A 440 8.17 22.23 -37.93
C PRO A 440 8.54 20.95 -38.70
N ASN A 441 9.20 19.99 -38.04
CA ASN A 441 9.57 18.67 -38.58
C ASN A 441 8.85 17.54 -37.84
N ALA A 442 7.64 17.82 -37.37
CA ALA A 442 6.83 16.88 -36.62
C ALA A 442 6.58 15.57 -37.40
N PRO A 443 6.46 14.43 -36.70
CA PRO A 443 5.87 13.24 -37.29
C PRO A 443 4.42 13.54 -37.71
N HIS A 444 3.92 12.82 -38.71
CA HIS A 444 2.49 12.87 -39.09
C HIS A 444 1.60 12.19 -38.06
N ALA A 445 2.11 11.15 -37.41
CA ALA A 445 1.42 10.44 -36.34
C ALA A 445 2.43 9.88 -35.33
N ILE A 446 2.00 9.79 -34.08
CA ILE A 446 2.70 9.07 -33.02
C ILE A 446 1.76 8.01 -32.46
N TYR A 447 2.26 6.80 -32.34
CA TYR A 447 1.61 5.71 -31.62
C TYR A 447 2.44 5.44 -30.37
N ALA A 448 1.82 5.33 -29.22
CA ALA A 448 2.49 5.05 -27.97
C ALA A 448 1.72 3.97 -27.21
N VAL A 449 2.45 3.13 -26.48
CA VAL A 449 1.90 2.39 -25.35
C VAL A 449 2.68 2.86 -24.14
N VAL A 450 2.01 3.52 -23.20
CA VAL A 450 2.62 4.19 -22.05
C VAL A 450 2.26 3.41 -20.79
N ALA A 451 3.26 2.99 -20.02
CA ALA A 451 3.02 2.39 -18.71
C ALA A 451 2.41 3.46 -17.78
N GLY A 452 1.38 3.09 -17.04
CA GLY A 452 0.75 4.04 -16.13
C GLY A 452 1.25 3.96 -14.68
N ASN A 453 2.00 2.92 -14.30
CA ASN A 453 2.66 2.85 -12.98
C ASN A 453 4.09 3.42 -12.97
N GLU A 454 4.56 3.83 -11.78
CA GLU A 454 5.83 4.54 -11.47
C GLU A 454 7.13 4.00 -12.11
N ASP A 455 8.16 4.86 -12.00
CA ASP A 455 9.65 4.81 -12.15
C ASP A 455 10.40 3.49 -12.38
N SER A 456 9.78 2.33 -12.21
CA SER A 456 10.41 1.01 -12.30
C SER A 456 9.82 0.10 -13.37
N GLN A 457 8.76 0.50 -14.08
CA GLN A 457 8.25 -0.28 -15.21
C GLN A 457 8.85 0.21 -16.55
N PRO A 458 9.95 -0.41 -17.03
CA PRO A 458 10.36 -0.26 -18.41
C PRO A 458 9.22 -0.72 -19.31
N GLY A 459 8.89 0.04 -20.36
CA GLY A 459 7.82 -0.40 -21.24
C GLY A 459 7.10 0.65 -22.06
N THR A 460 7.45 1.94 -21.97
CA THR A 460 6.85 2.90 -22.92
C THR A 460 7.38 2.62 -24.32
N ILE A 461 6.49 2.28 -25.25
CA ILE A 461 6.84 1.94 -26.63
C ILE A 461 6.21 2.98 -27.54
N GLU A 462 7.02 3.71 -28.30
CA GLU A 462 6.58 4.78 -29.19
C GLU A 462 6.98 4.52 -30.63
N VAL A 463 6.07 4.67 -31.58
CA VAL A 463 6.32 4.68 -33.01
C VAL A 463 6.02 6.07 -33.55
N ARG A 464 7.02 6.75 -34.08
CA ARG A 464 6.88 8.04 -34.77
C ARG A 464 6.84 7.80 -36.26
N VAL A 465 5.83 8.33 -36.94
CA VAL A 465 5.61 8.11 -38.37
C VAL A 465 5.82 9.41 -39.13
N TRP A 466 6.75 9.41 -40.08
CA TRP A 466 6.94 10.47 -41.07
C TRP A 466 6.47 9.98 -42.45
N ARG A 467 6.57 10.84 -43.46
CA ARG A 467 6.12 10.54 -44.82
C ARG A 467 6.80 9.30 -45.44
N ASP A 468 8.05 9.05 -45.11
CA ASP A 468 8.92 8.06 -45.74
C ASP A 468 9.50 7.01 -44.78
N ARG A 469 9.30 7.17 -43.46
CA ARG A 469 9.81 6.24 -42.45
C ARG A 469 8.97 6.21 -41.18
N ALA A 470 9.10 5.13 -40.41
CA ALA A 470 8.59 5.03 -39.06
C ALA A 470 9.71 4.58 -38.11
N ASP A 471 9.94 5.33 -37.03
CA ASP A 471 10.96 5.01 -36.04
C ASP A 471 10.29 4.54 -34.74
N LEU A 472 10.69 3.34 -34.29
CA LEU A 472 10.32 2.76 -33.01
C LEU A 472 11.31 3.21 -31.93
N ARG A 473 10.80 3.57 -30.76
CA ARG A 473 11.56 3.84 -29.55
C ARG A 473 10.92 3.11 -28.37
N VAL A 474 11.71 2.37 -27.62
CA VAL A 474 11.31 1.64 -26.41
C VAL A 474 12.06 2.26 -25.24
N TYR A 475 11.35 2.96 -24.35
CA TYR A 475 11.92 3.53 -23.14
C TYR A 475 12.01 2.44 -22.08
N LEU A 476 13.20 2.33 -21.51
CA LEU A 476 13.45 1.55 -20.32
C LEU A 476 13.25 2.43 -19.09
N ASP A 477 13.58 3.72 -19.22
CA ASP A 477 13.20 4.81 -18.32
C ASP A 477 13.17 6.14 -19.12
N PRO A 478 12.79 7.29 -18.52
CA PRO A 478 12.75 8.57 -19.23
C PRO A 478 14.07 9.01 -19.90
N ALA A 479 15.22 8.63 -19.35
CA ALA A 479 16.54 8.98 -19.86
C ALA A 479 17.24 7.87 -20.66
N HIS A 480 16.70 6.66 -20.71
CA HIS A 480 17.29 5.55 -21.47
C HIS A 480 16.26 4.84 -22.34
N TRP A 481 16.60 4.76 -23.63
CA TRP A 481 15.74 4.10 -24.60
C TRP A 481 16.54 3.31 -25.63
N ARG A 482 15.84 2.42 -26.30
CA ARG A 482 16.30 1.68 -27.49
C ARG A 482 15.53 2.19 -28.69
N LYS A 483 16.19 2.47 -29.82
CA LYS A 483 15.55 2.95 -31.05
C LYS A 483 15.94 2.14 -32.27
N ARG A 484 15.00 1.97 -33.21
CA ARG A 484 15.24 1.40 -34.54
C ARG A 484 14.20 1.90 -35.54
N GLN A 485 14.49 1.78 -36.83
CA GLN A 485 13.48 1.98 -37.86
C GLN A 485 12.60 0.72 -37.97
N LEU A 486 11.29 0.89 -38.16
CA LEU A 486 10.41 -0.23 -38.50
C LEU A 486 10.67 -0.70 -39.93
N SER A 487 10.60 -2.01 -40.14
CA SER A 487 10.56 -2.57 -41.50
C SER A 487 9.25 -2.19 -42.21
N ALA A 488 9.24 -2.23 -43.55
CA ALA A 488 8.03 -1.95 -44.33
C ALA A 488 6.85 -2.86 -43.93
N ASN A 489 7.13 -4.12 -43.61
CA ASN A 489 6.12 -5.08 -43.17
C ASN A 489 5.57 -4.75 -41.77
N GLU A 490 6.43 -4.38 -40.82
CA GLU A 490 6.00 -3.96 -39.48
C GLU A 490 5.16 -2.67 -39.55
N PHE A 491 5.57 -1.71 -40.38
CA PHE A 491 4.82 -0.47 -40.56
C PHE A 491 3.45 -0.70 -41.21
N ALA A 492 3.39 -1.53 -42.27
CA ALA A 492 2.12 -1.92 -42.89
C ALA A 492 1.22 -2.69 -41.91
N ALA A 493 1.78 -3.54 -41.05
CA ALA A 493 1.03 -4.26 -40.02
C ALA A 493 0.47 -3.30 -38.95
N LEU A 494 1.25 -2.32 -38.50
CA LEU A 494 0.78 -1.26 -37.58
C LEU A 494 -0.40 -0.48 -38.19
N GLN A 495 -0.26 -0.04 -39.45
CA GLN A 495 -1.34 0.67 -40.15
C GLN A 495 -2.59 -0.19 -40.31
N THR A 496 -2.42 -1.46 -40.70
CA THR A 496 -3.54 -2.39 -40.87
C THR A 496 -4.27 -2.64 -39.55
N LEU A 497 -3.53 -2.90 -38.46
CA LEU A 497 -4.12 -3.15 -37.14
C LEU A 497 -4.88 -1.93 -36.63
N THR A 498 -4.27 -0.75 -36.69
CA THR A 498 -4.82 0.48 -36.12
C THR A 498 -5.88 1.17 -36.99
N ALA A 499 -6.08 0.73 -38.23
CA ALA A 499 -7.17 1.19 -39.09
C ALA A 499 -8.46 0.37 -38.93
N ARG A 500 -8.43 -0.72 -38.16
CA ARG A 500 -9.62 -1.55 -37.90
C ARG A 500 -10.64 -0.76 -37.08
N SER A 501 -11.90 -0.76 -37.53
CA SER A 501 -13.01 -0.15 -36.79
C SER A 501 -13.11 -0.70 -35.36
N GLU A 502 -12.85 -1.99 -35.17
CA GLU A 502 -12.95 -2.65 -33.88
C GLU A 502 -11.87 -2.19 -32.89
N ILE A 503 -10.74 -1.64 -33.39
CA ILE A 503 -9.71 -1.00 -32.56
C ILE A 503 -10.07 0.46 -32.28
N GLU A 504 -10.62 1.18 -33.27
CA GLU A 504 -11.08 2.55 -33.07
C GLU A 504 -12.23 2.64 -32.05
N ASP A 505 -13.16 1.70 -32.11
CA ASP A 505 -14.33 1.62 -31.21
C ASP A 505 -14.04 0.77 -29.96
N LEU A 506 -12.77 0.41 -29.73
CA LEU A 506 -12.37 -0.34 -28.55
C LEU A 506 -12.51 0.54 -27.31
N GLY A 507 -13.42 0.17 -26.42
CA GLY A 507 -13.59 0.79 -25.11
C GLY A 507 -12.45 0.44 -24.13
N PRO A 508 -12.52 0.89 -22.87
CA PRO A 508 -11.59 0.43 -21.85
C PRO A 508 -11.71 -1.10 -21.66
N ALA A 509 -10.60 -1.77 -21.34
CA ALA A 509 -10.63 -3.19 -21.03
C ALA A 509 -11.57 -3.47 -19.83
N SER A 510 -12.45 -4.48 -19.94
CA SER A 510 -13.30 -4.88 -18.81
C SER A 510 -12.42 -5.35 -17.65
N TRP A 511 -12.70 -4.81 -16.48
CA TRP A 511 -11.83 -4.72 -15.31
C TRP A 511 -11.92 -5.97 -14.42
N GLU A 512 -11.12 -6.99 -14.69
CA GLU A 512 -10.64 -7.87 -13.62
C GLU A 512 -9.16 -7.53 -13.43
N LEU A 513 -8.91 -6.43 -12.70
CA LEU A 513 -7.57 -5.94 -12.40
C LEU A 513 -6.86 -6.95 -11.50
N ASP A 514 -6.14 -7.88 -12.12
CA ASP A 514 -4.94 -8.42 -11.50
C ASP A 514 -3.94 -7.26 -11.41
N ALA A 515 -4.04 -6.45 -10.34
CA ALA A 515 -3.23 -5.27 -10.08
C ALA A 515 -1.71 -5.56 -10.21
N ARG A 516 -1.33 -6.84 -10.14
CA ARG A 516 0.02 -7.33 -10.35
C ARG A 516 0.52 -7.19 -11.79
N ARG A 517 -0.35 -7.04 -12.80
CA ARG A 517 0.04 -7.03 -14.23
C ARG A 517 0.46 -5.65 -14.75
N GLY A 518 0.29 -4.60 -13.96
CA GLY A 518 0.47 -3.21 -14.41
C GLY A 518 -0.57 -2.79 -15.45
N PHE A 519 -0.74 -1.49 -15.63
CA PHE A 519 -1.64 -0.93 -16.64
C PHE A 519 -0.86 -0.10 -17.64
N TYR A 520 -1.36 -0.07 -18.86
CA TYR A 520 -0.79 0.67 -19.97
C TYR A 520 -1.88 1.43 -20.70
N GLU A 521 -1.54 2.57 -21.28
CA GLU A 521 -2.42 3.29 -22.20
C GLU A 521 -1.83 3.26 -23.60
N TYR A 522 -2.58 2.69 -24.54
CA TYR A 522 -2.30 2.93 -25.95
C TYR A 522 -2.78 4.33 -26.33
N VAL A 523 -1.94 5.12 -26.97
CA VAL A 523 -2.25 6.46 -27.47
C VAL A 523 -1.87 6.52 -28.95
N ARG A 524 -2.82 6.88 -29.82
CA ARG A 524 -2.53 7.32 -31.20
C ARG A 524 -2.83 8.79 -31.30
N ILE A 525 -1.90 9.58 -31.82
CA ILE A 525 -2.08 11.02 -31.95
C ILE A 525 -1.55 11.54 -33.30
N SER A 526 -2.29 12.44 -33.93
CA SER A 526 -1.92 13.17 -35.14
C SER A 526 -2.33 14.65 -35.02
N ALA A 527 -2.09 15.44 -36.07
CA ALA A 527 -2.49 16.85 -36.09
C ALA A 527 -4.02 17.04 -36.05
N GLU A 528 -4.77 16.04 -36.50
CA GLU A 528 -6.23 16.03 -36.56
C GLU A 528 -6.89 15.66 -35.22
N GLY A 529 -6.19 14.92 -34.34
CA GLY A 529 -6.72 14.45 -33.08
C GLY A 529 -5.98 13.23 -32.56
N GLY A 530 -6.37 12.71 -31.40
CA GLY A 530 -5.80 11.51 -30.81
C GLY A 530 -6.81 10.63 -30.09
N ARG A 531 -6.47 9.35 -29.98
CA ARG A 531 -7.25 8.28 -29.35
C ARG A 531 -6.42 7.68 -28.22
N ARG A 532 -7.02 7.43 -27.06
CA ARG A 532 -6.45 6.59 -26.00
C ARG A 532 -7.29 5.33 -25.75
N ILE A 533 -6.64 4.25 -25.37
CA ILE A 533 -7.25 2.96 -25.00
C ILE A 533 -6.49 2.41 -23.80
N CYS A 534 -7.20 2.12 -22.70
CA CYS A 534 -6.62 1.45 -21.55
C CYS A 534 -6.37 -0.04 -21.84
N LEU A 535 -5.18 -0.53 -21.53
CA LEU A 535 -4.70 -1.89 -21.73
C LEU A 535 -4.34 -2.54 -20.39
N ALA A 536 -4.78 -3.78 -20.20
CA ALA A 536 -4.42 -4.61 -19.05
C ALA A 536 -3.10 -5.36 -19.32
N GLY A 537 -1.97 -4.74 -18.96
CA GLY A 537 -0.64 -5.33 -19.10
C GLY A 537 -0.06 -5.37 -20.53
N LEU A 538 1.24 -5.67 -20.61
CA LEU A 538 1.98 -5.94 -21.85
C LEU A 538 2.50 -7.38 -21.86
N HIS A 539 1.67 -8.32 -22.29
CA HIS A 539 2.04 -9.74 -22.35
C HIS A 539 1.67 -10.39 -23.69
N PRO A 540 2.40 -11.45 -24.10
CA PRO A 540 2.01 -12.23 -25.27
C PRO A 540 0.82 -13.13 -24.91
N THR A 541 -0.28 -12.99 -25.65
CA THR A 541 -1.43 -13.90 -25.58
C THR A 541 -1.49 -14.70 -26.88
N PRO A 542 -1.75 -16.03 -26.86
CA PRO A 542 -1.93 -16.80 -28.08
C PRO A 542 -3.01 -16.18 -28.97
N ALA A 543 -2.74 -16.05 -30.28
CA ALA A 543 -3.59 -15.26 -31.19
C ALA A 543 -5.06 -15.73 -31.29
N HIS A 544 -5.37 -16.97 -30.92
CA HIS A 544 -6.73 -17.51 -30.96
C HIS A 544 -7.54 -17.25 -29.67
N GLU A 545 -6.87 -16.84 -28.58
CA GLU A 545 -7.47 -16.53 -27.29
C GLU A 545 -7.37 -15.02 -26.97
N ALA A 546 -6.52 -14.29 -27.69
CA ALA A 546 -6.27 -12.88 -27.44
C ALA A 546 -7.51 -12.03 -27.76
N THR A 547 -7.93 -11.24 -26.77
CA THR A 547 -8.84 -10.12 -26.96
C THR A 547 -8.22 -9.06 -27.88
N LEU A 548 -9.01 -8.08 -28.32
CA LEU A 548 -8.49 -6.97 -29.12
C LEU A 548 -7.47 -6.11 -28.33
N HIS A 549 -7.71 -5.90 -27.03
CA HIS A 549 -6.76 -5.23 -26.13
C HIS A 549 -5.42 -5.98 -26.09
N GLU A 550 -5.46 -7.30 -25.91
CA GLU A 550 -4.26 -8.14 -25.86
C GLU A 550 -3.57 -8.25 -27.22
N THR A 551 -4.32 -8.24 -28.32
CA THR A 551 -3.76 -8.21 -29.67
C THR A 551 -2.98 -6.91 -29.88
N LEU A 552 -3.53 -5.78 -29.45
CA LEU A 552 -2.89 -4.47 -29.55
C LEU A 552 -1.65 -4.39 -28.65
N ALA A 553 -1.77 -4.77 -27.38
CA ALA A 553 -0.66 -4.84 -26.42
C ALA A 553 0.45 -5.78 -26.89
N GLY A 554 0.07 -6.99 -27.32
CA GLY A 554 0.97 -8.01 -27.84
C GLY A 554 1.72 -7.59 -29.09
N PHE A 555 1.08 -6.82 -29.98
CA PHE A 555 1.74 -6.26 -31.16
C PHE A 555 2.86 -5.27 -30.79
N PHE A 556 2.60 -4.33 -29.88
CA PHE A 556 3.63 -3.39 -29.41
C PHE A 556 4.74 -4.11 -28.65
N LEU A 557 4.39 -5.09 -27.82
CA LEU A 557 5.37 -5.93 -27.13
C LEU A 557 6.26 -6.67 -28.14
N GLN A 558 5.69 -7.23 -29.20
CA GLN A 558 6.45 -7.88 -30.27
C GLN A 558 7.42 -6.89 -30.93
N LEU A 559 6.95 -5.70 -31.32
CA LEU A 559 7.81 -4.66 -31.91
C LEU A 559 8.99 -4.32 -30.99
N SER A 560 8.76 -4.25 -29.67
CA SER A 560 9.78 -3.92 -28.67
C SER A 560 10.86 -4.98 -28.46
N ARG A 561 10.62 -6.21 -28.97
CA ARG A 561 11.49 -7.39 -28.79
C ARG A 561 12.18 -7.84 -30.08
N THR A 562 11.70 -7.41 -31.25
CA THR A 562 12.26 -7.78 -32.55
C THR A 562 13.10 -6.67 -33.17
N GLY A 563 14.12 -7.05 -33.94
CA GLY A 563 14.98 -6.13 -34.70
C GLY A 563 16.20 -5.60 -33.95
N ASP A 564 17.10 -4.95 -34.70
CA ASP A 564 18.36 -4.44 -34.17
C ASP A 564 18.16 -3.03 -33.60
N PHE A 565 18.31 -2.91 -32.27
CA PHE A 565 18.14 -1.65 -31.57
C PHE A 565 19.47 -0.93 -31.37
N LYS A 566 19.44 0.39 -31.52
CA LYS A 566 20.48 1.29 -31.02
C LYS A 566 20.06 1.84 -29.67
N ILE A 567 20.93 1.71 -28.68
CA ILE A 567 20.74 2.33 -27.36
C ILE A 567 20.96 3.83 -27.49
N GLY A 568 20.16 4.63 -26.79
CA GLY A 568 20.34 6.07 -26.69
C GLY A 568 20.00 6.57 -25.29
N PHE A 569 20.62 7.70 -24.94
CA PHE A 569 20.45 8.34 -23.63
C PHE A 569 20.04 9.81 -23.78
N ALA A 570 19.23 10.32 -22.86
CA ALA A 570 18.87 11.75 -22.79
C ALA A 570 20.10 12.64 -22.71
N LEU A 571 21.16 12.14 -22.05
CA LEU A 571 22.44 12.81 -21.92
C LEU A 571 23.16 13.09 -23.22
N GLU A 572 22.88 12.39 -24.32
CA GLU A 572 23.52 12.66 -25.62
C GLU A 572 23.32 14.13 -26.06
N LYS A 573 22.20 14.74 -25.66
CA LYS A 573 21.91 16.16 -25.90
C LYS A 573 22.86 17.11 -25.14
N PHE A 574 23.31 16.71 -23.95
CA PHE A 574 24.13 17.52 -23.05
C PHE A 574 25.62 17.20 -23.19
N PHE A 575 25.94 15.96 -23.54
CA PHE A 575 27.29 15.43 -23.70
C PHE A 575 27.41 14.71 -25.05
N PRO A 576 27.61 15.43 -26.17
CA PRO A 576 27.70 14.82 -27.50
C PRO A 576 28.86 13.82 -27.66
N ALA A 577 29.88 13.90 -26.79
CA ALA A 577 31.02 12.98 -26.74
C ALA A 577 30.83 11.81 -25.76
N LEU A 578 29.64 11.63 -25.20
CA LEU A 578 29.28 10.48 -24.37
C LEU A 578 29.48 9.19 -25.17
N THR A 579 30.17 8.23 -24.56
CA THR A 579 30.36 6.89 -25.13
C THR A 579 29.55 5.90 -24.31
N VAL A 580 28.66 5.18 -24.96
CA VAL A 580 28.02 3.98 -24.38
C VAL A 580 28.89 2.81 -24.77
N LEU A 581 29.46 2.10 -23.79
CA LEU A 581 30.06 0.80 -24.08
C LEU A 581 28.92 -0.19 -24.29
N PRO A 582 28.94 -0.97 -25.39
CA PRO A 582 27.87 -1.91 -25.68
C PRO A 582 27.67 -2.83 -24.47
N PRO A 583 26.42 -3.06 -24.04
CA PRO A 583 26.15 -4.00 -22.97
C PRO A 583 26.71 -5.35 -23.39
N ASP A 584 27.43 -6.00 -22.48
CA ASP A 584 27.87 -7.36 -22.72
C ASP A 584 26.62 -8.24 -22.76
N GLU A 585 26.43 -9.00 -23.85
CA GLU A 585 25.28 -9.91 -23.97
C GLU A 585 25.22 -10.93 -22.82
N LEU A 586 26.38 -11.24 -22.23
CA LEU A 586 26.51 -12.16 -21.11
C LEU A 586 26.36 -11.48 -19.76
N TYR A 587 26.75 -10.22 -19.62
CA TYR A 587 26.90 -9.57 -18.31
C TYR A 587 26.18 -8.23 -18.22
N ARG A 588 25.30 -8.10 -17.23
CA ARG A 588 24.67 -6.84 -16.86
C ARG A 588 25.52 -6.14 -15.78
N PRO A 589 26.08 -4.95 -16.04
CA PRO A 589 26.79 -4.17 -15.05
C PRO A 589 25.83 -3.64 -13.97
N LEU A 590 26.27 -3.68 -12.72
CA LEU A 590 25.53 -3.26 -11.53
C LEU A 590 26.19 -2.08 -10.82
N ALA A 591 27.52 -2.08 -10.73
CA ALA A 591 28.28 -1.01 -10.08
C ALA A 591 29.70 -0.90 -10.64
N LEU A 592 30.39 0.19 -10.28
CA LEU A 592 31.78 0.44 -10.66
C LEU A 592 32.65 0.53 -9.43
N CYS A 593 33.88 0.04 -9.49
CA CYS A 593 34.88 0.27 -8.46
C CYS A 593 36.28 0.17 -9.05
N GLY A 594 37.24 0.91 -8.52
CA GLY A 594 38.60 0.84 -9.03
C GLY A 594 39.69 1.29 -8.08
N GLU A 595 40.89 1.22 -8.61
CA GLU A 595 42.12 1.80 -8.09
C GLU A 595 42.75 2.65 -9.20
N PRO A 596 43.69 3.57 -8.87
CA PRO A 596 44.41 4.31 -9.90
C PRO A 596 44.97 3.37 -10.98
N GLY A 597 44.49 3.52 -12.22
CA GLY A 597 44.91 2.69 -13.36
C GLY A 597 44.14 1.39 -13.59
N ARG A 598 43.21 1.01 -12.70
CA ARG A 598 42.39 -0.21 -12.84
C ARG A 598 40.94 0.05 -12.46
N LEU A 599 40.03 -0.07 -13.40
CA LEU A 599 38.58 0.02 -13.15
C LEU A 599 37.98 -1.38 -13.27
N GLN A 600 37.07 -1.71 -12.37
CA GLN A 600 36.33 -2.95 -12.30
C GLN A 600 34.83 -2.65 -12.34
N VAL A 601 34.07 -3.58 -12.88
CA VAL A 601 32.61 -3.52 -12.95
C VAL A 601 32.07 -4.72 -12.21
N LEU A 602 31.13 -4.49 -11.30
CA LEU A 602 30.35 -5.58 -10.71
C LEU A 602 29.31 -5.98 -11.74
N THR A 603 29.24 -7.26 -12.07
CA THR A 603 28.33 -7.75 -13.10
C THR A 603 27.55 -8.96 -12.64
N GLU A 604 26.29 -9.05 -13.03
CA GLU A 604 25.50 -10.28 -12.98
C GLU A 604 25.35 -10.87 -14.38
N GLU A 605 25.13 -12.19 -14.50
CA GLU A 605 24.86 -12.80 -15.80
C GLU A 605 23.45 -12.40 -16.28
N ASN A 606 23.31 -11.99 -17.54
CA ASN A 606 22.07 -11.42 -18.08
C ASN A 606 20.90 -12.44 -18.06
N SER A 607 19.83 -12.12 -17.33
CA SER A 607 18.75 -13.05 -16.96
C SER A 607 17.81 -13.49 -18.09
N GLU A 608 17.78 -12.78 -19.23
CA GLU A 608 16.93 -13.20 -20.37
C GLU A 608 17.34 -14.57 -20.92
N ARG A 609 18.62 -14.93 -20.79
CA ARG A 609 19.11 -16.29 -21.08
C ARG A 609 18.87 -17.26 -19.92
N GLN A 610 18.78 -16.77 -18.67
CA GLN A 610 18.49 -17.57 -17.48
C GLN A 610 17.04 -18.05 -17.38
N LYS A 611 16.06 -17.32 -17.94
CA LYS A 611 14.66 -17.80 -18.01
C LYS A 611 14.55 -19.17 -18.70
N GLN A 612 15.50 -19.51 -19.58
CA GLN A 612 15.60 -20.82 -20.25
C GLN A 612 16.41 -21.87 -19.46
N LEU A 613 17.12 -21.48 -18.40
CA LEU A 613 18.05 -22.34 -17.64
C LEU A 613 17.80 -22.24 -16.12
N LEU A 614 16.55 -22.45 -15.69
CA LEU A 614 16.11 -22.42 -14.28
C LEU A 614 16.97 -23.28 -13.33
N ALA A 615 17.70 -24.28 -13.82
CA ALA A 615 18.59 -25.12 -13.03
C ALA A 615 19.95 -24.48 -12.67
N ARG A 616 20.31 -23.31 -13.22
CA ARG A 616 21.65 -22.68 -13.04
C ARG A 616 21.68 -21.41 -12.18
N ARG A 617 20.55 -20.92 -11.66
CA ARG A 617 20.53 -19.73 -10.77
C ARG A 617 21.49 -19.83 -9.58
N LEU A 618 21.78 -21.05 -9.12
CA LEU A 618 22.66 -21.33 -7.98
C LEU A 618 24.16 -21.01 -8.18
N GLN A 619 24.63 -20.69 -9.40
CA GLN A 619 26.07 -20.51 -9.67
C GLN A 619 26.49 -19.10 -10.10
N ASN A 620 25.54 -18.19 -10.36
CA ASN A 620 25.81 -16.94 -11.08
C ASN A 620 25.57 -15.70 -10.23
N TYR A 621 26.36 -15.57 -9.16
CA TYR A 621 26.36 -14.38 -8.30
C TYR A 621 27.04 -13.19 -8.99
N PRO A 622 26.68 -11.95 -8.61
CA PRO A 622 27.42 -10.79 -9.04
C PRO A 622 28.91 -10.95 -8.76
N GLU A 623 29.74 -10.70 -9.76
CA GLU A 623 31.19 -10.82 -9.66
C GLU A 623 31.89 -9.60 -10.26
N TRP A 624 33.06 -9.28 -9.70
CA TRP A 624 33.88 -8.20 -10.21
C TRP A 624 34.65 -8.64 -11.44
N ARG A 625 34.59 -7.82 -12.49
CA ARG A 625 35.31 -8.02 -13.76
C ARG A 625 36.14 -6.80 -14.09
N ASP A 626 37.32 -7.02 -14.66
CA ASP A 626 38.18 -5.90 -15.09
C ASP A 626 37.54 -5.17 -16.26
N LEU A 627 37.50 -3.84 -16.21
CA LEU A 627 37.07 -3.04 -17.35
C LEU A 627 38.25 -2.78 -18.29
N THR A 628 38.09 -3.15 -19.55
CA THR A 628 39.10 -2.96 -20.60
C THR A 628 38.64 -1.91 -21.62
N ALA A 629 39.54 -1.50 -22.51
CA ALA A 629 39.19 -0.61 -23.62
C ALA A 629 38.14 -1.21 -24.58
N GLN A 630 37.97 -2.54 -24.57
CA GLN A 630 37.00 -3.26 -25.41
C GLN A 630 35.66 -3.51 -24.70
N GLY A 631 35.54 -3.18 -23.41
CA GLY A 631 34.35 -3.47 -22.60
C GLY A 631 34.67 -4.29 -21.35
N ILE A 632 33.66 -5.01 -20.85
CA ILE A 632 33.76 -5.87 -19.66
C ILE A 632 34.72 -7.04 -19.97
N GLY A 633 35.78 -7.15 -19.18
CA GLY A 633 36.83 -8.14 -19.34
C GLY A 633 36.61 -9.42 -18.52
N GLY A 634 37.72 -10.08 -18.20
CA GLY A 634 37.72 -11.30 -17.38
C GLY A 634 37.38 -11.04 -15.92
N LYS A 635 37.04 -12.13 -15.21
CA LYS A 635 36.87 -12.14 -13.76
C LYS A 635 38.12 -11.58 -13.08
N SER A 636 37.91 -10.63 -12.18
CA SER A 636 38.97 -10.01 -11.41
C SER A 636 39.11 -10.68 -10.04
N SER A 637 40.32 -10.63 -9.48
CA SER A 637 40.49 -10.74 -8.03
C SER A 637 39.81 -9.54 -7.34
N ASN A 638 39.14 -9.79 -6.22
CA ASN A 638 38.49 -8.73 -5.44
C ASN A 638 39.55 -7.75 -4.92
N SER A 639 39.55 -6.52 -5.44
CA SER A 639 40.30 -5.44 -4.80
C SER A 639 39.72 -5.23 -3.39
N PRO A 640 40.55 -4.97 -2.36
CA PRO A 640 40.06 -4.61 -1.03
C PRO A 640 39.08 -3.43 -1.05
N ARG A 641 39.24 -2.49 -2.00
CA ARG A 641 38.33 -1.33 -2.15
C ARG A 641 36.98 -1.71 -2.74
N CYS A 642 36.94 -2.77 -3.53
CA CYS A 642 35.77 -3.26 -4.24
C CYS A 642 35.05 -4.40 -3.53
N ARG A 643 35.42 -4.73 -2.29
CA ARG A 643 34.69 -5.74 -1.51
C ARG A 643 33.29 -5.26 -1.19
N THR A 644 32.33 -6.13 -1.42
CA THR A 644 30.90 -5.91 -1.22
C THR A 644 30.44 -6.85 -0.10
N PRO A 645 30.27 -6.37 1.15
CA PRO A 645 30.06 -7.23 2.32
C PRO A 645 28.87 -8.17 2.21
N TRP A 646 27.77 -7.74 1.57
CA TRP A 646 26.61 -8.61 1.38
C TRP A 646 26.92 -9.77 0.41
N LEU A 647 27.66 -9.53 -0.68
CA LEU A 647 28.07 -10.58 -1.60
C LEU A 647 28.98 -11.60 -0.91
N GLU A 648 29.90 -11.14 -0.06
CA GLU A 648 30.75 -12.02 0.74
C GLU A 648 29.92 -12.83 1.74
N PHE A 649 28.95 -12.20 2.42
CA PHE A 649 28.01 -12.88 3.32
C PHE A 649 27.20 -13.94 2.60
N LEU A 650 26.63 -13.62 1.42
CA LEU A 650 25.90 -14.61 0.63
C LEU A 650 26.78 -15.76 0.19
N GLN A 651 27.96 -15.47 -0.35
CA GLN A 651 28.94 -16.49 -0.74
C GLN A 651 29.29 -17.39 0.45
N GLU A 652 29.45 -16.82 1.65
CA GLU A 652 29.69 -17.57 2.88
C GLU A 652 28.49 -18.47 3.23
N GLN A 653 27.27 -17.94 3.30
CA GLN A 653 26.06 -18.73 3.65
C GLN A 653 25.85 -19.90 2.68
N LEU A 654 26.09 -19.68 1.39
CA LEU A 654 25.97 -20.70 0.36
C LEU A 654 27.07 -21.75 0.46
N SER A 655 28.32 -21.32 0.71
CA SER A 655 29.44 -22.24 0.92
C SER A 655 29.23 -23.18 2.13
N GLN A 656 28.42 -22.75 3.11
CA GLN A 656 28.07 -23.55 4.28
C GLN A 656 26.93 -24.56 4.02
N GLY A 657 26.30 -24.54 2.84
CA GLY A 657 25.28 -25.52 2.43
C GLY A 657 24.01 -25.56 3.29
N ARG A 658 23.73 -24.49 4.07
CA ARG A 658 22.72 -24.54 5.14
C ARG A 658 21.29 -24.25 4.71
N GLN A 659 21.02 -23.76 3.49
CA GLN A 659 19.65 -23.41 3.08
C GLN A 659 19.42 -23.53 1.57
N THR A 660 18.16 -23.76 1.18
CA THR A 660 17.69 -23.60 -0.20
C THR A 660 17.63 -22.11 -0.55
N GLU A 661 17.80 -21.76 -1.83
CA GLU A 661 17.73 -20.37 -2.34
C GLU A 661 16.48 -19.64 -1.84
N ARG A 662 15.34 -20.34 -1.81
CA ARG A 662 14.09 -19.82 -1.26
C ARG A 662 14.19 -19.51 0.22
N ALA A 663 14.81 -20.36 1.03
CA ALA A 663 15.03 -20.07 2.44
C ALA A 663 16.04 -18.94 2.62
N VAL A 664 17.09 -18.81 1.80
CA VAL A 664 18.02 -17.67 1.87
C VAL A 664 17.34 -16.38 1.43
N LEU A 665 16.54 -16.39 0.36
CA LEU A 665 15.78 -15.23 -0.13
C LEU A 665 14.62 -14.86 0.80
N GLU A 666 13.93 -15.83 1.39
CA GLU A 666 12.90 -15.60 2.43
C GLU A 666 13.56 -15.18 3.75
N THR A 667 14.77 -15.67 4.06
CA THR A 667 15.58 -15.18 5.20
C THR A 667 16.12 -13.80 4.89
N ILE A 668 16.40 -13.47 3.64
CA ILE A 668 16.77 -12.13 3.18
C ILE A 668 15.54 -11.25 3.28
N ASP A 669 14.39 -11.54 2.70
CA ASP A 669 13.18 -10.70 2.80
C ASP A 669 12.66 -10.60 4.25
N ALA A 670 12.59 -11.71 4.99
CA ALA A 670 12.12 -11.72 6.38
C ALA A 670 13.15 -11.16 7.38
N ASN A 671 14.44 -11.23 7.06
CA ASN A 671 15.45 -10.51 7.83
C ASN A 671 15.88 -9.21 7.18
N PHE A 672 15.36 -8.73 6.05
CA PHE A 672 15.81 -7.45 5.50
C PHE A 672 15.36 -6.35 6.47
N ALA A 673 14.23 -6.53 7.14
CA ALA A 673 13.83 -5.75 8.32
C ALA A 673 14.80 -5.86 9.53
N ASN A 674 15.52 -6.99 9.67
CA ASN A 674 16.43 -7.29 10.79
C ASN A 674 17.94 -7.17 10.47
N LEU A 675 18.33 -7.05 9.19
CA LEU A 675 19.69 -7.26 8.67
C LEU A 675 20.27 -5.99 8.05
N PHE A 676 19.76 -4.81 8.43
CA PHE A 676 20.46 -3.52 8.28
C PHE A 676 21.55 -3.37 9.33
N VAL A 677 22.30 -4.44 9.55
CA VAL A 677 23.53 -4.35 10.30
C VAL A 677 24.65 -4.26 9.30
N LEU A 678 25.44 -3.16 9.31
CA LEU A 678 26.79 -2.99 8.72
C LEU A 678 26.96 -1.72 7.84
N ARG A 679 27.41 -0.58 8.40
CA ARG A 679 28.13 0.43 7.60
C ARG A 679 29.19 1.19 8.41
N GLY A 680 30.38 1.32 7.83
CA GLY A 680 31.39 2.31 8.22
C GLY A 680 32.15 2.78 6.98
N ILE A 681 32.38 4.09 6.82
CA ILE A 681 33.13 4.66 5.70
C ILE A 681 34.57 4.90 6.15
N ALA A 682 35.50 4.01 5.80
CA ALA A 682 36.93 4.24 6.01
C ALA A 682 37.79 3.47 4.98
N PRO A 683 38.71 4.13 4.26
CA PRO A 683 39.55 3.47 3.25
C PRO A 683 40.62 2.52 3.83
N ASP A 684 40.91 2.56 5.13
CA ASP A 684 42.10 1.91 5.74
C ASP A 684 41.78 0.81 6.76
N TYR A 685 40.51 0.37 6.92
CA TYR A 685 40.12 -0.54 8.00
C TYR A 685 39.52 -1.87 7.53
N PRO A 686 39.78 -2.99 8.23
CA PRO A 686 39.16 -4.28 7.95
C PRO A 686 37.66 -4.20 8.25
N ARG A 687 36.86 -4.15 7.18
CA ARG A 687 35.40 -4.11 7.20
C ARG A 687 34.83 -5.41 7.79
N PHE A 688 33.69 -5.29 8.46
CA PHE A 688 33.13 -6.31 9.33
C PHE A 688 32.17 -7.20 8.55
N SER A 689 32.39 -8.52 8.60
CA SER A 689 31.25 -9.44 8.68
C SER A 689 30.82 -9.47 10.13
N PHE A 690 29.51 -9.44 10.41
CA PHE A 690 29.08 -10.10 11.63
C PHE A 690 29.52 -11.55 11.46
N THR A 691 30.35 -12.05 12.36
CA THR A 691 30.35 -13.49 12.54
C THR A 691 28.92 -13.82 12.94
N ALA A 692 28.29 -14.79 12.29
CA ALA A 692 26.99 -15.32 12.70
C ALA A 692 26.92 -15.60 14.22
N ALA A 693 28.08 -15.75 14.86
CA ALA A 693 28.27 -15.76 16.30
C ALA A 693 27.68 -14.54 17.05
N LEU A 694 27.94 -13.29 16.64
CA LEU A 694 27.46 -12.11 17.40
C LEU A 694 25.94 -11.94 17.29
N LEU A 695 25.35 -12.18 16.12
CA LEU A 695 23.88 -12.22 15.96
C LEU A 695 23.26 -13.35 16.79
N LYS A 696 23.87 -14.53 16.77
CA LYS A 696 23.44 -15.66 17.60
C LYS A 696 23.54 -15.37 19.10
N GLU A 697 24.48 -14.54 19.53
CA GLU A 697 24.60 -14.11 20.93
C GLU A 697 23.57 -13.07 21.35
N LEU A 698 23.09 -12.23 20.41
CA LEU A 698 22.13 -11.16 20.70
C LEU A 698 20.68 -11.65 20.68
N GLY A 699 20.38 -12.71 19.93
CA GLY A 699 19.02 -13.22 19.74
C GLY A 699 18.20 -12.37 18.76
N ASP A 700 16.94 -12.75 18.55
CA ASP A 700 16.04 -12.13 17.57
C ASP A 700 15.45 -10.77 18.04
N ASP A 701 15.89 -10.28 19.21
CA ASP A 701 15.39 -9.06 19.84
C ASP A 701 15.99 -7.77 19.24
N TYR A 702 16.91 -7.83 18.28
CA TYR A 702 17.65 -6.66 17.79
C TYR A 702 17.57 -6.51 16.27
N VAL A 703 17.33 -5.28 15.82
CA VAL A 703 17.21 -4.86 14.43
C VAL A 703 18.02 -3.57 14.20
N TYR A 704 18.34 -3.25 12.93
CA TYR A 704 19.09 -2.05 12.52
C TYR A 704 20.34 -1.77 13.38
N GLY A 705 21.42 -2.54 13.21
CA GLY A 705 22.61 -2.42 14.06
C GLY A 705 23.81 -1.75 13.37
N VAL A 706 24.62 -0.98 14.08
CA VAL A 706 25.88 -0.47 13.55
C VAL A 706 26.98 -0.72 14.58
N LEU A 707 28.01 -1.45 14.14
CA LEU A 707 29.15 -1.84 14.97
C LEU A 707 30.31 -0.86 14.75
N SER A 708 30.89 -0.37 15.84
CA SER A 708 32.06 0.50 15.80
C SER A 708 33.28 -0.21 15.20
N PRO A 709 34.18 0.49 14.48
CA PRO A 709 35.34 -0.12 13.82
C PRO A 709 36.32 -0.84 14.75
N ASP A 710 36.28 -0.55 16.05
CA ASP A 710 37.08 -1.20 17.07
C ASP A 710 36.40 -2.43 17.71
N LYS A 711 35.20 -2.84 17.24
CA LYS A 711 34.40 -3.95 17.78
C LYS A 711 33.94 -3.76 19.22
N HIS A 712 34.12 -2.59 19.82
CA HIS A 712 33.76 -2.39 21.22
C HIS A 712 32.27 -2.12 21.44
N TRP A 713 31.59 -1.52 20.46
CA TRP A 713 30.22 -1.05 20.60
C TRP A 713 29.36 -1.38 19.40
N LEU A 714 28.24 -2.04 19.63
CA LEU A 714 27.12 -2.14 18.70
C LEU A 714 26.05 -1.14 19.12
N VAL A 715 25.48 -0.38 18.21
CA VAL A 715 24.26 0.38 18.48
C VAL A 715 23.16 -0.20 17.62
N ALA A 716 22.05 -0.59 18.22
CA ALA A 716 20.96 -1.26 17.52
C ALA A 716 19.61 -0.83 18.08
N VAL A 717 18.56 -1.10 17.34
CA VAL A 717 17.20 -1.00 17.83
C VAL A 717 16.80 -2.35 18.43
N ARG A 718 16.41 -2.36 19.69
CA ARG A 718 15.94 -3.55 20.38
C ARG A 718 14.42 -3.57 20.38
N HIS A 719 13.82 -4.68 19.98
CA HIS A 719 12.42 -4.97 20.26
C HIS A 719 12.24 -5.05 21.78
N VAL A 720 11.56 -4.07 22.35
CA VAL A 720 11.09 -4.18 23.72
C VAL A 720 9.72 -4.81 23.60
N THR A 721 9.64 -6.11 23.84
CA THR A 721 8.33 -6.75 23.99
C THR A 721 7.64 -6.02 25.14
N ARG A 722 6.65 -5.17 24.82
CA ARG A 722 5.68 -4.75 25.82
C ARG A 722 5.15 -6.07 26.39
N LYS A 723 5.25 -6.26 27.71
CA LYS A 723 4.55 -7.39 28.37
C LYS A 723 3.19 -7.46 27.70
N MET A 724 2.89 -8.58 27.03
CA MET A 724 1.70 -8.71 26.21
C MET A 724 0.52 -8.18 27.02
N LEU A 725 0.00 -7.02 26.65
CA LEU A 725 -1.37 -6.71 27.00
C LEU A 725 -2.19 -7.77 26.24
N PRO A 726 -3.14 -8.46 26.90
CA PRO A 726 -3.92 -9.51 26.28
C PRO A 726 -4.51 -9.03 24.95
N GLN A 727 -4.45 -9.91 23.96
CA GLN A 727 -4.79 -9.67 22.55
C GLN A 727 -6.08 -8.86 22.36
N GLN A 728 -5.95 -7.59 22.00
CA GLN A 728 -7.01 -6.82 21.33
C GLN A 728 -7.05 -7.20 19.84
N ASN A 729 -8.27 -7.20 19.29
CA ASN A 729 -8.70 -7.93 18.11
C ASN A 729 -7.89 -7.70 16.81
N ASP A 730 -7.99 -8.72 15.96
CA ASP A 730 -7.28 -9.03 14.71
C ASP A 730 -7.65 -8.12 13.52
N THR A 731 -7.57 -6.79 13.67
CA THR A 731 -7.42 -5.92 12.50
C THR A 731 -5.94 -5.89 12.16
N GLN A 732 -5.59 -6.11 10.89
CA GLN A 732 -4.23 -6.11 10.36
C GLN A 732 -3.52 -4.73 10.44
N ASP A 733 -3.92 -3.87 11.35
CA ASP A 733 -3.17 -2.66 11.68
C ASP A 733 -1.95 -3.08 12.48
N GLU A 734 -0.80 -2.89 11.85
CA GLU A 734 0.54 -3.14 12.35
C GLU A 734 0.64 -2.82 13.83
N ARG A 735 0.80 -3.84 14.68
CA ARG A 735 1.06 -3.61 16.11
C ARG A 735 2.36 -2.81 16.20
N PRO A 736 2.38 -1.61 16.79
CA PRO A 736 3.62 -0.88 16.96
C PRO A 736 4.48 -1.69 17.93
N PHE A 737 5.55 -2.29 17.43
CA PHE A 737 6.60 -2.80 18.29
C PHE A 737 7.19 -1.60 19.03
N ASP A 738 7.27 -1.66 20.36
CA ASP A 738 8.03 -0.65 21.11
C ASP A 738 9.52 -0.87 20.78
N TYR A 739 10.07 0.02 19.96
CA TYR A 739 11.47 0.02 19.58
C TYR A 739 12.29 0.81 20.60
N GLN A 740 13.29 0.20 21.21
CA GLN A 740 14.24 0.90 22.07
C GLN A 740 15.61 0.94 21.41
N LEU A 741 16.09 2.14 21.12
CA LEU A 741 17.47 2.30 20.70
C LEU A 741 18.42 2.00 21.88
N VAL A 742 19.38 1.11 21.65
CA VAL A 742 20.35 0.68 22.65
C VAL A 742 21.76 0.68 22.08
N ARG A 743 22.73 0.87 22.98
CA ARG A 743 24.14 0.57 22.70
C ARG A 743 24.57 -0.63 23.53
N TYR A 744 25.20 -1.59 22.88
CA TYR A 744 25.64 -2.87 23.40
C TYR A 744 27.17 -2.91 23.39
N GLN A 745 27.76 -3.00 24.58
CA GLN A 745 29.19 -3.15 24.75
C GLN A 745 29.57 -4.62 24.55
N VAL A 746 30.21 -4.92 23.42
CA VAL A 746 30.40 -6.29 22.92
C VAL A 746 31.21 -7.14 23.88
N ALA A 747 32.32 -6.61 24.41
CA ALA A 747 33.22 -7.37 25.29
C ALA A 747 32.55 -7.76 26.63
N THR A 748 31.70 -6.89 27.19
CA THR A 748 31.08 -7.10 28.51
C THR A 748 29.65 -7.61 28.42
N LYS A 749 29.09 -7.71 27.20
CA LYS A 749 27.68 -8.04 26.93
C LYS A 749 26.68 -7.15 27.67
N ARG A 750 27.04 -5.88 27.90
CA ARG A 750 26.19 -4.92 28.63
C ARG A 750 25.38 -4.08 27.66
N VAL A 751 24.07 -4.01 27.89
CA VAL A 751 23.13 -3.17 27.14
C VAL A 751 22.93 -1.87 27.90
N TYR A 752 23.07 -0.75 27.20
CA TYR A 752 22.77 0.59 27.73
C TYR A 752 21.68 1.20 26.85
N PRO A 753 20.45 1.39 27.37
CA PRO A 753 19.42 2.14 26.66
C PRO A 753 19.89 3.56 26.35
N LEU A 754 19.58 4.05 25.16
CA LEU A 754 19.73 5.46 24.82
C LEU A 754 18.42 6.17 25.22
N GLY A 755 18.55 7.29 25.94
CA GLY A 755 17.39 8.04 26.41
C GLY A 755 16.54 8.50 25.24
N ASN A 756 15.22 8.28 25.34
CA ASN A 756 14.23 8.41 24.26
C ASN A 756 14.43 9.72 23.47
N PRO A 757 15.07 9.69 22.29
CA PRO A 757 15.36 10.90 21.54
C PRO A 757 14.10 11.28 20.77
N SER A 758 13.22 12.11 21.35
CA SER A 758 11.93 12.52 20.77
C SER A 758 10.98 11.34 20.45
N GLU A 759 9.71 11.63 20.18
CA GLU A 759 8.72 10.61 19.78
C GLU A 759 9.05 9.99 18.40
N ASP A 760 9.99 10.57 17.66
CA ASP A 760 10.48 10.07 16.38
C ASP A 760 11.71 9.16 16.55
N VAL A 761 11.52 7.86 16.33
CA VAL A 761 12.56 6.84 16.45
C VAL A 761 13.71 7.12 15.46
N SER A 762 14.86 7.54 15.99
CA SER A 762 16.10 7.66 15.21
C SER A 762 16.84 6.32 15.13
N PHE A 763 17.15 5.86 13.92
CA PHE A 763 17.86 4.62 13.64
C PHE A 763 19.37 4.84 13.44
N PRO A 764 20.20 3.87 13.83
CA PRO A 764 21.62 3.93 13.58
C PRO A 764 21.91 3.67 12.09
N MET A 765 22.52 4.64 11.41
CA MET A 765 22.67 4.60 9.95
C MET A 765 24.06 4.11 9.53
N ILE A 766 25.12 4.73 10.05
CA ILE A 766 26.50 4.48 9.60
C ILE A 766 27.54 4.99 10.59
N TRP A 767 28.69 4.32 10.68
CA TRP A 767 29.87 4.86 11.35
C TRP A 767 30.61 5.89 10.48
N LEU A 768 30.85 7.07 11.04
CA LEU A 768 31.56 8.16 10.39
C LEU A 768 32.95 8.32 10.99
N SER A 769 33.96 7.78 10.31
CA SER A 769 35.36 7.82 10.75
C SER A 769 35.90 9.22 10.92
N ALA A 770 35.41 10.18 10.13
CA ALA A 770 35.77 11.59 10.24
C ALA A 770 35.43 12.18 11.62
N HIS A 771 34.41 11.64 12.29
CA HIS A 771 33.93 12.11 13.59
C HIS A 771 34.24 11.13 14.73
N GLY A 772 34.61 9.89 14.42
CA GLY A 772 34.70 8.83 15.42
C GLY A 772 33.36 8.57 16.12
N LYS A 773 32.25 8.78 15.39
CA LYS A 773 30.88 8.73 15.90
C LYS A 773 29.98 8.04 14.88
N MET A 774 28.78 7.71 15.31
CA MET A 774 27.78 7.05 14.50
C MET A 774 26.67 8.02 14.10
N LEU A 775 26.27 8.00 12.84
CA LEU A 775 25.18 8.81 12.33
C LEU A 775 23.84 8.17 12.72
N MET A 776 22.94 8.98 13.27
CA MET A 776 21.57 8.64 13.65
C MET A 776 20.61 9.43 12.76
N GLY A 777 19.56 8.79 12.26
CA GLY A 777 18.53 9.45 11.46
C GLY A 777 17.32 8.56 11.22
N ASP A 778 16.34 9.07 10.50
CA ASP A 778 15.17 8.28 10.10
C ASP A 778 15.52 7.33 8.96
N HIS A 779 15.08 6.07 9.05
CA HIS A 779 15.19 5.08 7.98
C HIS A 779 14.50 5.51 6.69
N PHE A 780 13.45 6.34 6.77
CA PHE A 780 12.74 6.88 5.61
C PHE A 780 13.25 8.24 5.16
N TYR A 781 14.48 8.63 5.53
CA TYR A 781 15.03 9.90 5.08
C TYR A 781 15.21 9.92 3.56
N GLN A 782 14.21 10.45 2.84
CA GLN A 782 14.26 10.67 1.39
C GLN A 782 14.90 12.01 1.00
N GLY A 783 15.55 12.71 1.94
CA GLY A 783 16.23 13.97 1.64
C GLY A 783 15.34 15.20 1.52
N VAL A 784 14.11 15.13 2.04
CA VAL A 784 13.20 16.28 2.13
C VAL A 784 13.68 17.20 3.26
N GLU A 785 13.94 18.46 2.94
CA GLU A 785 14.37 19.48 3.89
C GLU A 785 13.27 19.70 4.95
N GLY A 786 13.44 19.20 6.17
CA GLY A 786 12.44 19.26 7.25
C GLY A 786 12.07 17.92 7.90
N SER A 787 12.60 16.80 7.41
CA SER A 787 12.49 15.50 8.09
C SER A 787 13.31 15.44 9.39
N ASN A 788 13.02 14.41 10.19
CA ASN A 788 13.53 14.14 11.53
C ASN A 788 15.00 14.55 11.81
N PRO A 789 15.32 15.03 13.02
CA PRO A 789 16.64 15.55 13.36
C PRO A 789 17.73 14.48 13.20
N ILE A 790 18.75 14.77 12.39
CA ILE A 790 19.94 13.93 12.24
C ILE A 790 20.95 14.26 13.34
N ALA A 791 21.56 13.23 13.93
CA ALA A 791 22.51 13.39 15.03
C ALA A 791 23.74 12.49 14.92
N LEU A 792 24.82 12.85 15.60
CA LEU A 792 25.97 11.98 15.85
C LEU A 792 25.88 11.39 17.24
N LEU A 793 25.93 10.08 17.35
CA LEU A 793 26.03 9.32 18.59
C LEU A 793 27.48 8.93 18.86
N ASP A 794 28.00 9.30 20.03
CA ASP A 794 29.18 8.67 20.60
C ASP A 794 28.76 7.38 21.32
N PRO A 795 29.12 6.19 20.82
CA PRO A 795 28.68 4.95 21.43
C PRO A 795 29.33 4.68 22.79
N ALA A 796 30.46 5.30 23.11
CA ALA A 796 31.11 5.10 24.41
C ALA A 796 30.40 5.85 25.54
N THR A 797 29.86 7.04 25.24
CA THR A 797 29.17 7.88 26.24
C THR A 797 27.65 7.81 26.14
N GLY A 798 27.11 7.47 24.97
CA GLY A 798 25.69 7.53 24.66
C GLY A 798 25.19 8.95 24.36
N LEU A 799 26.09 9.94 24.27
CA LEU A 799 25.72 11.32 23.98
C LEU A 799 25.43 11.48 22.49
N THR A 800 24.28 12.08 22.19
CA THR A 800 23.89 12.49 20.84
C THR A 800 24.18 13.98 20.63
N GLN A 801 24.61 14.32 19.42
CA GLN A 801 24.88 15.69 19.01
C GLN A 801 24.10 15.98 17.72
N PRO A 802 23.07 16.84 17.74
CA PRO A 802 22.36 17.20 16.52
C PRO A 802 23.33 17.88 15.54
N ILE A 803 23.20 17.54 14.27
CA ILE A 803 24.03 18.07 13.20
C ILE A 803 23.16 18.53 12.03
N LYS A 804 23.70 19.40 11.18
CA LYS A 804 23.06 19.90 9.97
C LYS A 804 24.00 19.71 8.79
N GLY A 805 23.44 19.49 7.60
CA GLY A 805 24.20 19.33 6.38
C GLY A 805 23.43 18.58 5.31
N GLU A 806 24.15 18.20 4.25
CA GLU A 806 23.68 17.30 3.22
C GLU A 806 24.04 15.86 3.62
N PHE A 807 23.05 14.98 3.72
CA PHE A 807 23.24 13.62 4.21
C PHE A 807 22.85 12.55 3.18
N ARG A 808 22.17 12.93 2.08
CA ARG A 808 21.77 11.99 1.00
C ARG A 808 22.91 11.12 0.47
N PRO A 809 24.15 11.61 0.30
CA PRO A 809 25.28 10.75 -0.08
C PRO A 809 25.57 9.59 0.86
N LEU A 810 25.15 9.66 2.13
CA LEU A 810 25.35 8.64 3.14
C LEU A 810 24.17 7.65 3.22
N PHE A 811 22.98 8.10 2.81
CA PHE A 811 21.77 7.28 2.76
C PHE A 811 21.78 6.37 1.53
N ASN A 812 22.07 6.93 0.35
CA ASN A 812 22.12 6.22 -0.94
C ASN A 812 23.38 5.33 -1.11
N VAL A 813 24.07 4.96 -0.03
CA VAL A 813 25.17 3.96 -0.06
C VAL A 813 24.57 2.55 0.07
N GLU A 814 23.38 2.35 -0.49
CA GLU A 814 22.71 1.06 -0.51
C GLU A 814 23.58 0.05 -1.28
N GLU A 815 24.26 -0.75 -0.46
CA GLU A 815 24.58 -2.16 -0.64
C GLU A 815 25.86 -2.50 -1.42
N ILE A 816 26.25 -1.80 -2.47
CA ILE A 816 27.30 -2.38 -3.34
C ILE A 816 28.74 -2.01 -2.93
N ARG A 817 29.02 -0.75 -2.54
CA ARG A 817 30.38 -0.31 -2.13
C ARG A 817 30.39 1.02 -1.35
N GLU A 818 31.52 1.31 -0.70
CA GLU A 818 31.79 2.63 -0.11
C GLU A 818 31.92 3.75 -1.17
N LEU A 819 31.71 5.00 -0.75
CA LEU A 819 31.96 6.19 -1.58
C LEU A 819 33.41 6.25 -2.06
N GLN A 820 33.61 6.75 -3.29
CA GLN A 820 34.96 6.83 -3.88
C GLN A 820 35.71 8.04 -3.31
N PRO A 821 36.96 7.91 -2.81
CA PRO A 821 37.73 9.07 -2.35
C PRO A 821 38.02 10.11 -3.44
N ALA A 822 37.97 11.41 -3.10
CA ALA A 822 38.17 12.55 -4.03
C ALA A 822 39.50 13.32 -3.81
N GLY A 823 40.51 12.63 -3.26
CA GLY A 823 41.88 13.12 -3.14
C GLY A 823 42.22 13.86 -1.83
N LYS A 824 41.23 14.38 -1.10
CA LYS A 824 41.42 14.93 0.27
C LYS A 824 40.92 13.94 1.34
N PRO A 825 41.47 13.98 2.56
CA PRO A 825 40.88 13.26 3.68
C PRO A 825 39.40 13.61 3.85
N HIS A 826 38.55 12.61 4.05
CA HIS A 826 37.10 12.75 4.28
C HIS A 826 36.28 13.30 3.11
N GLU A 827 36.90 13.57 1.96
CA GLU A 827 36.23 14.04 0.73
C GLU A 827 36.02 12.86 -0.23
N PHE A 828 34.80 12.70 -0.71
CA PHE A 828 34.39 11.59 -1.57
C PHE A 828 33.60 12.05 -2.79
N TRP A 829 33.67 11.32 -3.90
CA TRP A 829 32.75 11.47 -5.01
C TRP A 829 31.39 10.88 -4.65
N ALA A 830 30.33 11.65 -4.91
CA ALA A 830 28.97 11.26 -4.63
C ALA A 830 28.00 11.78 -5.70
N ALA A 831 26.86 11.11 -5.79
CA ALA A 831 25.71 11.47 -6.61
C ALA A 831 24.48 11.70 -5.71
N ILE A 832 23.72 12.75 -6.01
CA ILE A 832 22.48 13.12 -5.31
C ILE A 832 21.38 13.31 -6.35
N TYR A 833 20.38 12.43 -6.34
CA TYR A 833 19.17 12.62 -7.13
C TYR A 833 18.24 13.64 -6.45
N GLU A 834 17.83 14.66 -7.19
CA GLU A 834 16.82 15.65 -6.81
C GLU A 834 15.52 15.30 -7.51
N ARG A 835 14.63 14.58 -6.81
CA ARG A 835 13.35 14.10 -7.35
C ARG A 835 12.52 15.25 -7.96
N ASP A 836 12.37 16.35 -7.23
CA ASP A 836 11.55 17.50 -7.66
C ASP A 836 12.05 18.17 -8.96
N LYS A 837 13.35 18.03 -9.26
CA LYS A 837 13.96 18.57 -10.47
C LYS A 837 14.25 17.50 -11.52
N ASN A 838 13.93 16.25 -11.21
CA ASN A 838 14.27 15.08 -12.00
C ASN A 838 15.71 15.10 -12.53
N LEU A 839 16.70 15.35 -11.68
CA LEU A 839 18.12 15.38 -12.08
C LEU A 839 19.02 14.78 -11.02
N THR A 840 20.19 14.28 -11.43
CA THR A 840 21.25 13.87 -10.52
C THR A 840 22.39 14.88 -10.52
N ARG A 841 22.78 15.36 -9.34
CA ARG A 841 23.98 16.16 -9.13
C ARG A 841 25.14 15.25 -8.78
N ILE A 842 26.27 15.40 -9.47
CA ILE A 842 27.52 14.69 -9.15
C ILE A 842 28.54 15.70 -8.64
N GLY A 843 29.25 15.35 -7.58
CA GLY A 843 30.15 16.28 -6.92
C GLY A 843 31.02 15.64 -5.85
N ARG A 844 31.66 16.50 -5.06
CA ARG A 844 32.51 16.14 -3.94
C ARG A 844 31.76 16.33 -2.63
N TYR A 845 31.75 15.31 -1.80
CA TYR A 845 31.08 15.27 -0.52
C TYR A 845 32.10 15.20 0.61
N ASP A 846 32.09 16.19 1.48
CA ASP A 846 32.90 16.24 2.70
C ASP A 846 32.09 15.62 3.86
N THR A 847 32.51 14.43 4.30
CA THR A 847 31.87 13.70 5.41
C THR A 847 32.15 14.30 6.78
N TYR A 848 33.17 15.16 6.91
CA TYR A 848 33.44 15.89 8.15
C TYR A 848 32.50 17.09 8.27
N ALA A 849 32.38 17.88 7.20
CA ALA A 849 31.56 19.08 7.17
C ALA A 849 30.09 18.85 6.75
N PHE A 850 29.74 17.62 6.35
CA PHE A 850 28.45 17.26 5.74
C PHE A 850 28.08 18.18 4.57
N LYS A 851 29.07 18.50 3.74
CA LYS A 851 28.93 19.50 2.67
C LYS A 851 29.10 18.85 1.31
N PHE A 852 28.11 19.02 0.43
CA PHE A 852 28.19 18.61 -0.96
C PHE A 852 28.56 19.80 -1.87
N THR A 853 29.62 19.64 -2.65
CA THR A 853 30.09 20.59 -3.65
C THR A 853 29.82 20.00 -5.03
N GLN A 854 28.74 20.45 -5.66
CA GLN A 854 28.32 20.03 -6.99
C GLN A 854 29.35 20.42 -8.06
N LEU A 855 29.58 19.52 -9.03
CA LEU A 855 30.49 19.72 -10.15
C LEU A 855 29.82 19.43 -11.51
N LEU A 856 28.83 18.54 -11.54
CA LEU A 856 28.13 18.11 -12.75
C LEU A 856 26.64 17.90 -12.46
N GLU A 857 25.79 18.15 -13.46
CA GLU A 857 24.36 17.81 -13.45
C GLU A 857 24.07 16.82 -14.58
N LEU A 858 23.30 15.79 -14.25
CA LEU A 858 22.76 14.79 -15.15
C LEU A 858 21.23 14.93 -15.14
N PRO A 859 20.64 15.73 -16.05
CA PRO A 859 19.19 15.86 -16.13
C PRO A 859 18.54 14.54 -16.55
N ASP A 860 17.32 14.32 -16.07
CA ASP A 860 16.43 13.18 -16.35
C ASP A 860 16.94 11.81 -15.89
N MET A 861 18.06 11.75 -15.17
CA MET A 861 18.65 10.50 -14.70
C MET A 861 18.65 10.40 -13.19
N LYS A 862 18.28 9.23 -12.67
CA LYS A 862 18.47 8.84 -11.28
C LYS A 862 19.73 7.98 -11.18
N VAL A 863 20.83 8.56 -10.70
CA VAL A 863 22.11 7.84 -10.55
C VAL A 863 22.54 7.87 -9.09
N GLU A 864 22.94 6.71 -8.58
CA GLU A 864 23.44 6.54 -7.23
C GLU A 864 24.96 6.67 -7.15
N SER A 865 25.47 6.90 -5.94
CA SER A 865 26.90 7.09 -5.73
C SER A 865 27.73 5.83 -6.01
N SER A 866 27.14 4.64 -5.80
CA SER A 866 27.70 3.32 -6.11
C SER A 866 27.84 3.08 -7.61
N SER A 867 26.94 3.67 -8.39
CA SER A 867 26.85 3.51 -9.84
C SER A 867 27.79 4.41 -10.62
N ILE A 868 28.49 5.35 -10.00
CA ILE A 868 29.46 6.23 -10.69
C ILE A 868 30.91 5.87 -10.37
N TRP A 869 31.87 6.32 -11.18
CA TRP A 869 33.29 6.30 -10.85
C TRP A 869 34.01 7.44 -11.58
N MET A 870 34.71 8.27 -10.83
CA MET A 870 35.48 9.40 -11.35
C MET A 870 36.93 9.01 -11.62
N ASP A 871 37.37 8.96 -12.88
CA ASP A 871 38.79 8.91 -13.20
C ASP A 871 39.33 10.35 -13.31
N GLU A 872 39.82 10.90 -12.18
CA GLU A 872 40.34 12.27 -12.14
C GLU A 872 41.54 12.49 -13.06
N ILE A 873 42.35 11.45 -13.30
CA ILE A 873 43.56 11.53 -14.13
C ILE A 873 43.15 11.67 -15.61
N LYS A 874 42.20 10.84 -16.06
CA LYS A 874 41.68 10.89 -17.43
C LYS A 874 40.59 11.93 -17.64
N ARG A 875 40.06 12.51 -16.55
CA ARG A 875 38.90 13.41 -16.54
C ARG A 875 37.67 12.75 -17.18
N GLU A 876 37.40 11.52 -16.77
CA GLU A 876 36.27 10.74 -17.26
C GLU A 876 35.37 10.37 -16.09
N LEU A 877 34.06 10.60 -16.25
CA LEU A 877 33.05 9.99 -15.39
C LEU A 877 32.59 8.70 -16.05
N TRP A 878 32.77 7.60 -15.34
CA TRP A 878 32.14 6.33 -15.66
C TRP A 878 30.87 6.18 -14.85
N MET A 879 29.81 5.62 -15.44
CA MET A 879 28.60 5.31 -14.71
C MET A 879 27.92 4.05 -15.24
N VAL A 880 27.29 3.30 -14.34
CA VAL A 880 26.36 2.24 -14.65
C VAL A 880 24.96 2.81 -14.57
N TYR A 881 24.18 2.62 -15.63
CA TYR A 881 22.79 3.05 -15.67
C TYR A 881 21.96 2.04 -16.45
N GLU A 882 20.93 1.48 -15.82
CA GLU A 882 20.06 0.46 -16.40
C GLU A 882 20.81 -0.69 -17.10
N GLY A 883 21.85 -1.22 -16.46
CA GLY A 883 22.65 -2.30 -17.03
C GLY A 883 23.51 -1.88 -18.24
N ASN A 884 23.80 -0.60 -18.41
CA ASN A 884 24.73 -0.10 -19.42
C ASN A 884 25.89 0.63 -18.77
N LEU A 885 27.06 0.54 -19.38
CA LEU A 885 28.24 1.28 -18.95
C LEU A 885 28.42 2.51 -19.83
N VAL A 886 28.31 3.67 -19.22
CA VAL A 886 28.37 4.97 -19.90
C VAL A 886 29.62 5.71 -19.43
N ARG A 887 30.32 6.30 -20.39
CA ARG A 887 31.51 7.12 -20.17
C ARG A 887 31.27 8.53 -20.67
N ILE A 888 31.44 9.50 -19.77
CA ILE A 888 31.28 10.93 -20.06
C ILE A 888 32.64 11.61 -19.91
N PRO A 889 33.21 12.19 -20.98
CA PRO A 889 34.39 13.02 -20.85
C PRO A 889 34.03 14.33 -20.14
N ILE A 890 34.71 14.60 -19.04
CA ILE A 890 34.53 15.85 -18.30
C ILE A 890 35.50 16.86 -18.89
N ALA A 891 34.99 17.65 -19.84
CA ALA A 891 35.74 18.81 -20.30
C ALA A 891 36.07 19.69 -19.09
N THR A 892 37.32 20.14 -18.98
CA THR A 892 37.63 21.27 -18.10
C THR A 892 36.88 22.47 -18.62
N LYS A 893 35.63 22.65 -18.19
CA LYS A 893 35.09 23.98 -18.06
C LYS A 893 35.89 24.62 -16.93
N THR A 894 37.02 25.20 -17.33
CA THR A 894 37.59 26.38 -16.68
C THR A 894 36.43 27.34 -16.44
N LYS A 895 35.98 27.40 -15.20
CA LYS A 895 35.36 28.59 -14.64
C LYS A 895 36.47 29.33 -13.90
#